data_AF-G5C9H4-F1
#
_entry.id   AF-G5C9H4-F1
#
_cell.length_a   1.000
_cell.length_b   1.000
_cell.length_c   1.000
_cell.angle_alpha   90.00
_cell.angle_beta   90.00
_cell.angle_gamma   90.00
#
_symmetry.space_group_name_H-M   'P 1'
#
loop_
_entity.id
_entity.type
_entity.pdbx_description
1 polymer ?
#
loop_
_entity_poly.entity_id
_entity_poly.type
_entity_poly.pdbx_seq_one_letter_code
_entity_poly.pdbx_strand_id
1 'polypeptide(L)'
;MALQVAEVLEAIVSRCVGPEGRQVLCTKPTGEVLLSRDGGRVLEALHLDHPIARIIVACVSSHLRKTGDGAKTFIIFLCHLLRGLLAITEKEKDSLTLENIQTFERRWKNCCQWKCISQALVTFQTQILDYIIDEYLSRHFLSIFSSSAKERTLCRSSLELLLEAYFCGRVGRNNRKLISQLMCDYFFKCMTSESGMEVFELVDNCFVELNVSVTGLPVSDSRIIDGLVLHRDFSVYCPADGDIRVAIVREIIQPVFSTYRSEFVLNSETQFQTSQIWIMERTKSIMKHLLSQNVKLLLSSVKQPDLVIYYARLSGISVVDCLSSEEISLIQRIIGLSPFVLSQASLQCEISDTASVKFCKPFILRSKTYVHLGLISTCTFIPHCIILCGPVQGLVEQHENALYGAFKMLQQLFKDFDLNYIKKANNQNDTLSPPIYKNSGKNNQLPKSYTHSIQRPYQDTDIKNNDELEETQYLKVHSNLVVSNVELETYIPCSPPKMIPTDAVQTDETWRCLPLENNRVIDDYELLIESNSASNSITENTRIEISYENFQVIDIAEKRSMLPVKYKSVDTYKSQSFCSSSIPAGCVLPVGGSFEILLHYYLLNYAKKCQQLDEIIVSKLIANALLGIPKILYKPKKGNHSFPQIYLRALHTLQTNQPMVSSWAGLESVIGKYYLLTSVLQCLTKILTIDLVINIKRQPQKNSDQDSEDELQH
;
A
#
# COMPACT_ATOMS: atom_id res chain seq x y z
N MET A 1 -20.44 -11.60 22.94
CA MET A 1 -20.03 -10.23 22.61
C MET A 1 -19.12 -10.17 21.39
N ALA A 2 -17.84 -10.52 21.47
CA ALA A 2 -16.88 -10.34 20.35
C ALA A 2 -17.30 -11.04 19.04
N LEU A 3 -17.77 -12.30 19.10
CA LEU A 3 -18.32 -12.99 17.93
C LEU A 3 -19.47 -12.20 17.31
N GLN A 4 -20.53 -11.89 18.07
CA GLN A 4 -21.72 -11.17 17.56
C GLN A 4 -21.36 -9.88 16.82
N VAL A 5 -20.38 -9.12 17.32
CA VAL A 5 -19.86 -7.92 16.64
C VAL A 5 -19.21 -8.27 15.30
N ALA A 6 -18.34 -9.29 15.28
CA ALA A 6 -17.71 -9.77 14.05
C ALA A 6 -18.74 -10.33 13.05
N GLU A 7 -19.82 -10.97 13.50
CA GLU A 7 -20.90 -11.48 12.65
C GLU A 7 -21.70 -10.36 11.99
N VAL A 8 -21.99 -9.27 12.70
CA VAL A 8 -22.61 -8.08 12.11
C VAL A 8 -21.71 -7.45 11.05
N LEU A 9 -20.41 -7.29 11.34
CA LEU A 9 -19.44 -6.77 10.37
C LEU A 9 -19.30 -7.72 9.16
N GLU A 10 -19.29 -9.03 9.37
CA GLU A 10 -19.26 -10.05 8.31
C GLU A 10 -20.52 -10.00 7.44
N ALA A 11 -21.70 -9.85 8.03
CA ALA A 11 -22.96 -9.73 7.29
C ALA A 11 -22.99 -8.51 6.35
N ILE A 12 -22.34 -7.41 6.74
CA ILE A 12 -22.15 -6.22 5.91
C ILE A 12 -21.19 -6.52 4.74
N VAL A 13 -19.97 -7.00 5.02
CA VAL A 13 -18.91 -7.08 3.99
C VAL A 13 -18.94 -8.35 3.12
N SER A 14 -19.52 -9.44 3.60
CA SER A 14 -19.56 -10.74 2.88
C SER A 14 -20.31 -10.66 1.55
N ARG A 15 -21.31 -9.77 1.45
CA ARG A 15 -22.07 -9.52 0.21
C ARG A 15 -21.24 -8.85 -0.89
N CYS A 16 -20.09 -8.28 -0.56
CA CYS A 16 -19.17 -7.58 -1.47
C CYS A 16 -17.95 -8.43 -1.90
N VAL A 17 -17.89 -9.72 -1.53
CA VAL A 17 -16.72 -10.57 -1.78
C VAL A 17 -16.69 -11.06 -3.24
N GLY A 18 -15.55 -10.81 -3.90
CA GLY A 18 -15.26 -11.35 -5.23
C GLY A 18 -16.03 -10.70 -6.40
N PRO A 19 -15.91 -11.26 -7.62
CA PRO A 19 -16.50 -10.72 -8.86
C PRO A 19 -18.02 -10.63 -8.85
N GLU A 20 -18.67 -11.58 -8.17
CA GLU A 20 -20.14 -11.62 -7.98
C GLU A 20 -20.59 -10.79 -6.76
N GLY A 21 -19.65 -10.10 -6.10
CA GLY A 21 -19.92 -9.17 -5.01
C GLY A 21 -20.85 -8.03 -5.45
N ARG A 22 -21.86 -7.76 -4.63
CA ARG A 22 -22.78 -6.63 -4.78
C ARG A 22 -22.17 -5.36 -4.19
N GLN A 23 -22.79 -4.21 -4.49
CA GLN A 23 -22.48 -2.95 -3.81
C GLN A 23 -23.24 -2.86 -2.49
N VAL A 24 -22.65 -2.15 -1.53
CA VAL A 24 -23.33 -1.62 -0.34
C VAL A 24 -23.63 -0.15 -0.57
N LEU A 25 -24.85 0.24 -0.20
CA LEU A 25 -25.35 1.61 -0.21
C LEU A 25 -25.44 2.08 1.25
N CYS A 26 -24.69 3.12 1.60
CA CYS A 26 -24.71 3.77 2.91
C CYS A 26 -25.18 5.22 2.74
N THR A 27 -26.15 5.66 3.55
CA THR A 27 -26.53 7.08 3.67
C THR A 27 -25.85 7.67 4.89
N LYS A 28 -25.01 8.68 4.72
CA LYS A 28 -24.43 9.44 5.85
C LYS A 28 -25.52 10.30 6.52
N PRO A 29 -25.34 10.71 7.79
CA PRO A 29 -26.26 11.65 8.45
C PRO A 29 -26.41 13.00 7.74
N THR A 30 -25.45 13.37 6.89
CA THR A 30 -25.48 14.56 6.01
C THR A 30 -26.41 14.43 4.81
N GLY A 31 -27.04 13.27 4.59
CA GLY A 31 -27.80 12.95 3.37
C GLY A 31 -26.92 12.49 2.20
N GLU A 32 -25.59 12.53 2.33
CA GLU A 32 -24.67 12.05 1.30
C GLU A 32 -24.77 10.52 1.12
N VAL A 33 -24.86 10.07 -0.13
CA VAL A 33 -24.99 8.66 -0.49
C VAL A 33 -23.65 8.08 -0.92
N LEU A 34 -23.12 7.15 -0.13
CA LEU A 34 -21.97 6.33 -0.47
C LEU A 34 -22.45 5.00 -1.10
N LEU A 35 -22.08 4.75 -2.35
CA LEU A 35 -22.22 3.46 -3.00
C LEU A 35 -20.83 2.85 -3.19
N SER A 36 -20.54 1.66 -2.64
CA SER A 36 -19.20 1.06 -2.77
C SER A 36 -19.17 -0.47 -2.78
N ARG A 37 -18.08 -1.02 -3.32
CA ARG A 37 -17.68 -2.44 -3.20
C ARG A 37 -16.45 -2.64 -2.31
N ASP A 38 -15.71 -1.57 -1.99
CA ASP A 38 -14.51 -1.69 -1.18
C ASP A 38 -14.89 -1.92 0.29
N GLY A 39 -14.30 -2.95 0.90
CA GLY A 39 -14.55 -3.28 2.31
C GLY A 39 -13.97 -2.23 3.24
N GLY A 40 -12.84 -1.60 2.91
CA GLY A 40 -12.25 -0.54 3.73
C GLY A 40 -13.18 0.67 3.82
N ARG A 41 -13.52 1.23 2.65
CA ARG A 41 -14.40 2.40 2.53
C ARG A 41 -15.81 2.16 3.10
N VAL A 42 -16.35 0.93 3.01
CA VAL A 42 -17.61 0.56 3.67
C VAL A 42 -17.47 0.56 5.20
N LEU A 43 -16.41 -0.04 5.76
CA LEU A 43 -16.19 -0.11 7.20
C LEU A 43 -15.89 1.26 7.83
N GLU A 44 -15.14 2.11 7.13
CA GLU A 44 -14.80 3.47 7.55
C GLU A 44 -16.01 4.42 7.57
N ALA A 45 -17.04 4.12 6.77
CA ALA A 45 -18.28 4.88 6.74
C ALA A 45 -19.31 4.47 7.83
N LEU A 46 -19.03 3.43 8.62
CA LEU A 46 -19.93 2.97 9.69
C LEU A 46 -19.78 3.83 10.95
N HIS A 47 -20.90 4.16 11.59
CA HIS A 47 -20.89 4.64 12.97
C HIS A 47 -20.73 3.45 13.92
N LEU A 48 -19.68 3.45 14.75
CA LEU A 48 -19.27 2.29 15.56
C LEU A 48 -19.37 2.57 17.06
N ASP A 49 -20.55 2.37 17.64
CA ASP A 49 -20.79 2.51 19.08
C ASP A 49 -20.00 1.53 19.94
N HIS A 50 -19.85 0.30 19.45
CA HIS A 50 -19.29 -0.81 20.20
C HIS A 50 -17.74 -0.76 20.22
N PRO A 51 -17.07 -0.79 21.40
CA PRO A 51 -15.61 -0.66 21.48
C PRO A 51 -14.86 -1.76 20.72
N ILE A 52 -15.31 -3.03 20.82
CA ILE A 52 -14.73 -4.13 20.03
C ILE A 52 -14.86 -3.89 18.51
N ALA A 53 -15.95 -3.26 18.03
CA ALA A 53 -16.10 -2.94 16.61
C ALA A 53 -15.06 -1.90 16.17
N ARG A 54 -14.85 -0.86 16.99
CA ARG A 54 -13.77 0.13 16.77
C ARG A 54 -12.39 -0.52 16.76
N ILE A 55 -12.10 -1.47 17.65
CA ILE A 55 -10.82 -2.21 17.66
C ILE A 55 -10.64 -3.03 16.37
N ILE A 56 -11.67 -3.76 15.94
CA ILE A 56 -11.64 -4.57 14.72
C ILE A 56 -11.41 -3.67 13.50
N VAL A 57 -12.18 -2.60 13.34
CA VAL A 57 -12.05 -1.69 12.19
C VAL A 57 -10.72 -0.94 12.21
N ALA A 58 -10.21 -0.52 13.38
CA ALA A 58 -8.87 0.07 13.49
C ALA A 58 -7.75 -0.92 13.09
N CYS A 59 -7.88 -2.22 13.41
CA CYS A 59 -6.96 -3.24 12.90
C CYS A 59 -7.08 -3.43 11.38
N VAL A 60 -8.28 -3.35 10.81
CA VAL A 60 -8.49 -3.38 9.35
C VAL A 60 -7.86 -2.16 8.67
N SER A 61 -8.10 -0.93 9.13
CA SER A 61 -7.49 0.27 8.55
C SER A 61 -5.97 0.27 8.70
N SER A 62 -5.42 -0.23 9.82
CA SER A 62 -3.97 -0.42 9.96
C SER A 62 -3.41 -1.48 9.01
N HIS A 63 -4.17 -2.53 8.69
CA HIS A 63 -3.78 -3.53 7.71
C HIS A 63 -3.79 -2.94 6.29
N LEU A 64 -4.89 -2.29 5.89
CA LEU A 64 -5.04 -1.60 4.61
C LEU A 64 -3.96 -0.55 4.37
N ARG A 65 -3.58 0.23 5.40
CA ARG A 65 -2.51 1.24 5.29
C ARG A 65 -1.16 0.63 4.89
N LYS A 66 -0.92 -0.66 5.17
CA LYS A 66 0.30 -1.40 4.79
C LYS A 66 0.14 -2.20 3.50
N THR A 67 -1.02 -2.82 3.24
CA THR A 67 -1.19 -3.81 2.16
C THR A 67 -2.06 -3.33 1.00
N GLY A 68 -2.89 -2.31 1.20
CA GLY A 68 -3.90 -1.88 0.23
C GLY A 68 -5.07 -2.85 0.00
N ASP A 69 -5.05 -4.05 0.60
CA ASP A 69 -6.04 -5.09 0.34
C ASP A 69 -6.53 -5.79 1.62
N GLY A 70 -7.41 -6.79 1.48
CA GLY A 70 -7.71 -7.76 2.53
C GLY A 70 -8.87 -7.43 3.45
N ALA A 71 -9.39 -6.20 3.50
CA ALA A 71 -10.42 -5.78 4.48
C ALA A 71 -11.63 -6.72 4.62
N LYS A 72 -12.23 -7.14 3.50
CA LYS A 72 -13.38 -8.07 3.51
C LYS A 72 -12.97 -9.43 4.07
N THR A 73 -11.87 -9.96 3.57
CA THR A 73 -11.26 -11.24 3.95
C THR A 73 -10.86 -11.26 5.43
N PHE A 74 -10.38 -10.12 5.96
CA PHE A 74 -9.99 -9.92 7.35
C PHE A 74 -11.16 -10.18 8.30
N ILE A 75 -12.29 -9.47 8.07
CA ILE A 75 -13.48 -9.58 8.90
C ILE A 75 -14.04 -11.01 8.87
N ILE A 76 -14.15 -11.60 7.67
CA ILE A 76 -14.69 -12.96 7.49
C ILE A 76 -13.79 -13.98 8.21
N PHE A 77 -12.47 -13.88 8.04
CA PHE A 77 -11.53 -14.83 8.65
C PHE A 77 -11.49 -14.69 10.17
N LEU A 78 -11.48 -13.46 10.71
CA LEU A 78 -11.62 -13.20 12.15
C LEU A 78 -12.93 -13.80 12.71
N CYS A 79 -14.05 -13.59 12.00
CA CYS A 79 -15.34 -14.12 12.40
C CYS A 79 -15.36 -15.66 12.41
N HIS A 80 -14.77 -16.30 11.40
CA HIS A 80 -14.64 -17.76 11.35
C HIS A 80 -13.73 -18.33 12.45
N LEU A 81 -12.64 -17.64 12.82
CA LEU A 81 -11.81 -18.02 13.97
C LEU A 81 -12.60 -17.92 15.29
N LEU A 82 -13.37 -16.84 15.50
CA LEU A 82 -14.20 -16.66 16.69
C LEU A 82 -15.29 -17.72 16.81
N ARG A 83 -15.94 -18.12 15.70
CA ARG A 83 -16.88 -19.26 15.67
C ARG A 83 -16.19 -20.58 16.02
N GLY A 84 -15.00 -20.81 15.45
CA GLY A 84 -14.23 -22.02 15.70
C GLY A 84 -13.79 -22.15 17.16
N LEU A 85 -13.41 -21.03 17.80
CA LEU A 85 -13.07 -20.99 19.23
C LEU A 85 -14.26 -21.32 20.12
N LEU A 86 -15.43 -20.70 19.86
CA LEU A 86 -16.64 -20.97 20.65
C LEU A 86 -17.10 -22.43 20.51
N ALA A 87 -17.06 -22.99 19.30
CA ALA A 87 -17.38 -24.39 19.06
C ALA A 87 -16.40 -25.39 19.73
N ILE A 88 -15.19 -24.97 20.11
CA ILE A 88 -14.28 -25.76 20.95
C ILE A 88 -14.73 -25.69 22.41
N THR A 89 -15.03 -24.50 22.94
CA THR A 89 -15.49 -24.30 24.34
C THR A 89 -16.89 -24.85 24.63
N GLU A 90 -17.75 -24.96 23.61
CA GLU A 90 -19.09 -25.56 23.78
C GLU A 90 -19.01 -27.09 23.85
N LYS A 91 -18.14 -27.71 23.03
CA LYS A 91 -17.94 -29.17 23.07
C LYS A 91 -17.36 -29.69 24.39
N GLU A 92 -16.64 -28.85 25.14
CA GLU A 92 -16.21 -29.17 26.52
C GLU A 92 -17.37 -29.38 27.49
N LYS A 93 -18.60 -28.91 27.19
CA LYS A 93 -19.77 -29.09 28.07
C LYS A 93 -20.54 -30.39 27.83
N ASP A 94 -20.48 -30.92 26.61
CA ASP A 94 -21.29 -32.07 26.20
C ASP A 94 -20.52 -33.41 26.29
N SER A 95 -19.19 -33.39 26.36
CA SER A 95 -18.35 -34.59 26.28
C SER A 95 -17.97 -35.21 27.63
N LEU A 96 -18.94 -35.69 28.42
CA LEU A 96 -18.65 -36.44 29.66
C LEU A 96 -18.17 -37.89 29.46
N THR A 97 -17.95 -38.36 28.22
CA THR A 97 -17.63 -39.77 27.92
C THR A 97 -16.62 -39.96 26.78
N LEU A 98 -15.33 -39.72 27.01
CA LEU A 98 -14.24 -40.50 26.38
C LEU A 98 -12.90 -40.35 27.15
N GLU A 99 -12.40 -41.44 27.72
CA GLU A 99 -11.37 -41.39 28.79
C GLU A 99 -9.97 -40.90 28.36
N ASN A 100 -9.65 -40.90 27.06
CA ASN A 100 -8.33 -40.47 26.56
C ASN A 100 -8.13 -38.95 26.50
N ILE A 101 -9.08 -38.14 27.00
CA ILE A 101 -9.08 -36.66 26.99
C ILE A 101 -8.95 -36.09 28.43
N GLN A 102 -8.77 -36.93 29.46
CA GLN A 102 -8.80 -36.49 30.87
C GLN A 102 -7.66 -35.55 31.32
N THR A 103 -6.56 -35.42 30.56
CA THR A 103 -5.50 -34.41 30.79
C THR A 103 -5.76 -33.08 30.08
N PHE A 104 -6.61 -33.06 29.06
CA PHE A 104 -6.98 -31.90 28.24
C PHE A 104 -7.96 -30.98 29.01
N GLU A 105 -9.02 -31.56 29.57
CA GLU A 105 -10.11 -30.83 30.27
C GLU A 105 -9.71 -30.11 31.56
N ARG A 106 -8.54 -30.42 32.14
CA ARG A 106 -8.05 -29.77 33.36
C ARG A 106 -7.23 -28.51 33.09
N ARG A 107 -6.60 -28.38 31.92
CA ARG A 107 -5.67 -27.27 31.63
C ARG A 107 -6.37 -25.95 31.31
N TRP A 108 -7.60 -26.01 30.83
CA TRP A 108 -8.41 -24.87 30.43
C TRP A 108 -9.58 -24.55 31.39
N LYS A 109 -9.57 -25.00 32.65
CA LYS A 109 -10.74 -24.84 33.53
C LYS A 109 -10.98 -23.45 34.17
N ASN A 110 -10.08 -22.48 34.00
CA ASN A 110 -10.14 -21.17 34.67
C ASN A 110 -9.84 -20.01 33.70
N CYS A 111 -10.14 -18.75 34.09
CA CYS A 111 -10.04 -17.51 33.30
C CYS A 111 -8.75 -17.29 32.48
N CYS A 112 -7.67 -18.01 32.77
CA CYS A 112 -6.46 -18.07 31.93
C CYS A 112 -6.66 -18.68 30.53
N GLN A 113 -7.82 -19.31 30.22
CA GLN A 113 -8.17 -19.91 28.91
C GLN A 113 -7.73 -19.05 27.71
N TRP A 114 -8.29 -17.84 27.61
CA TRP A 114 -8.09 -16.96 26.46
C TRP A 114 -6.64 -16.46 26.36
N LYS A 115 -5.96 -16.29 27.50
CA LYS A 115 -4.54 -15.96 27.57
C LYS A 115 -3.66 -17.11 27.07
N CYS A 116 -3.98 -18.36 27.39
CA CYS A 116 -3.27 -19.54 26.86
C CYS A 116 -3.48 -19.69 25.35
N ILE A 117 -4.72 -19.52 24.86
CA ILE A 117 -5.03 -19.56 23.41
C ILE A 117 -4.32 -18.41 22.69
N SER A 118 -4.38 -17.19 23.23
CA SER A 118 -3.63 -16.01 22.77
C SER A 118 -2.13 -16.30 22.64
N GLN A 119 -1.52 -16.91 23.67
CA GLN A 119 -0.11 -17.30 23.62
C GLN A 119 0.16 -18.34 22.53
N ALA A 120 -0.70 -19.36 22.39
CA ALA A 120 -0.55 -20.38 21.36
C ALA A 120 -0.73 -19.83 19.93
N LEU A 121 -1.59 -18.83 19.72
CA LEU A 121 -1.71 -18.08 18.45
C LEU A 121 -0.43 -17.30 18.12
N VAL A 122 0.21 -16.68 19.12
CA VAL A 122 1.51 -15.99 18.94
C VAL A 122 2.64 -16.99 18.65
N THR A 123 2.68 -18.14 19.35
CA THR A 123 3.64 -19.23 19.05
C THR A 123 3.42 -19.75 17.63
N PHE A 124 2.16 -19.98 17.22
CA PHE A 124 1.84 -20.42 15.87
C PHE A 124 2.32 -19.42 14.82
N GLN A 125 2.05 -18.13 15.01
CA GLN A 125 2.49 -17.06 14.11
C GLN A 125 4.02 -17.02 13.97
N THR A 126 4.77 -17.21 15.06
CA THR A 126 6.23 -17.03 15.08
C THR A 126 7.03 -18.30 14.77
N GLN A 127 6.47 -19.50 14.94
CA GLN A 127 7.22 -20.76 14.82
C GLN A 127 6.68 -21.73 13.76
N ILE A 128 5.37 -21.66 13.46
CA ILE A 128 4.69 -22.67 12.62
C ILE A 128 4.33 -22.08 11.25
N LEU A 129 3.79 -20.86 11.23
CA LEU A 129 3.36 -20.19 9.99
C LEU A 129 4.53 -20.05 9.01
N ASP A 130 5.62 -19.42 9.45
CA ASP A 130 6.80 -19.14 8.62
C ASP A 130 7.42 -20.42 8.05
N TYR A 131 7.52 -21.47 8.88
CA TYR A 131 7.95 -22.80 8.46
C TYR A 131 7.03 -23.40 7.38
N ILE A 132 5.71 -23.32 7.56
CA ILE A 132 4.76 -23.90 6.58
C ILE A 132 4.77 -23.12 5.26
N ILE A 133 4.95 -21.81 5.31
CA ILE A 133 5.07 -20.94 4.14
C ILE A 133 6.33 -21.30 3.34
N ASP A 134 7.50 -21.39 3.99
CA ASP A 134 8.77 -21.68 3.33
C ASP A 134 8.88 -23.14 2.84
N GLU A 135 8.54 -24.11 3.67
CA GLU A 135 8.82 -25.53 3.39
C GLU A 135 7.77 -26.16 2.46
N TYR A 136 6.50 -25.71 2.52
CA TYR A 136 5.39 -26.32 1.79
C TYR A 136 4.74 -25.40 0.74
N LEU A 137 4.34 -24.18 1.10
CA LEU A 137 3.62 -23.31 0.15
C LEU A 137 4.53 -22.73 -0.93
N SER A 138 5.80 -22.49 -0.64
CA SER A 138 6.77 -21.92 -1.60
C SER A 138 6.85 -22.66 -2.94
N ARG A 139 6.60 -23.98 -2.91
CA ARG A 139 6.57 -24.89 -4.07
C ARG A 139 5.48 -24.56 -5.09
N HIS A 140 4.46 -23.79 -4.68
CA HIS A 140 3.33 -23.37 -5.50
C HIS A 140 3.43 -21.92 -5.97
N PHE A 141 4.45 -21.16 -5.53
CA PHE A 141 4.56 -19.75 -5.87
C PHE A 141 4.95 -19.55 -7.33
N LEU A 142 4.17 -18.71 -8.01
CA LEU A 142 4.49 -18.16 -9.32
C LEU A 142 5.25 -16.84 -9.14
N SER A 143 6.01 -16.45 -10.16
CA SER A 143 6.67 -15.14 -10.22
C SER A 143 5.92 -14.20 -11.17
N ILE A 144 5.71 -12.94 -10.75
CA ILE A 144 5.29 -11.84 -11.64
C ILE A 144 6.46 -11.28 -12.48
N PHE A 145 7.70 -11.48 -12.01
CA PHE A 145 8.92 -11.10 -12.71
C PHE A 145 9.33 -12.15 -13.74
N SER A 146 9.93 -11.69 -14.84
CA SER A 146 10.55 -12.54 -15.86
C SER A 146 11.68 -13.40 -15.29
N SER A 147 11.98 -14.52 -15.94
CA SER A 147 13.04 -15.45 -15.54
C SER A 147 14.46 -15.03 -15.95
N SER A 148 14.65 -13.80 -16.45
CA SER A 148 15.96 -13.24 -16.84
C SER A 148 16.82 -12.93 -15.61
N ALA A 149 17.94 -13.65 -15.44
CA ALA A 149 18.66 -13.80 -14.18
C ALA A 149 19.45 -12.58 -13.61
N LYS A 150 19.14 -11.34 -14.01
CA LYS A 150 19.84 -10.13 -13.53
C LYS A 150 18.96 -8.94 -13.15
N GLU A 151 17.74 -8.82 -13.68
CA GLU A 151 16.87 -7.65 -13.46
C GLU A 151 15.44 -8.09 -13.09
N ARG A 152 14.79 -7.34 -12.17
CA ARG A 152 13.41 -7.57 -11.73
C ARG A 152 12.39 -7.07 -12.76
N THR A 153 12.53 -7.47 -14.02
CA THR A 153 11.67 -7.01 -15.11
C THR A 153 10.24 -7.55 -14.94
N LEU A 154 9.27 -6.65 -14.76
CA LEU A 154 7.85 -6.99 -14.71
C LEU A 154 7.32 -7.37 -16.09
N CYS A 155 6.58 -8.47 -16.17
CA CYS A 155 5.78 -8.77 -17.35
C CYS A 155 4.44 -8.01 -17.29
N ARG A 156 4.14 -7.20 -18.32
CA ARG A 156 2.91 -6.41 -18.42
C ARG A 156 1.63 -7.25 -18.28
N SER A 157 1.54 -8.39 -18.95
CA SER A 157 0.36 -9.27 -18.86
C SER A 157 0.15 -9.84 -17.46
N SER A 158 1.23 -10.08 -16.71
CA SER A 158 1.17 -10.58 -15.33
C SER A 158 0.69 -9.50 -14.37
N LEU A 159 1.13 -8.26 -14.59
CA LEU A 159 0.65 -7.09 -13.85
C LEU A 159 -0.83 -6.81 -14.15
N GLU A 160 -1.26 -6.90 -15.41
CA GLU A 160 -2.67 -6.75 -15.80
C GLU A 160 -3.56 -7.82 -15.13
N LEU A 161 -3.12 -9.10 -15.08
CA LEU A 161 -3.84 -10.18 -14.38
C LEU A 161 -3.94 -9.99 -12.85
N LEU A 162 -2.93 -9.38 -12.22
CA LEU A 162 -2.96 -9.05 -10.79
C LEU A 162 -3.88 -7.84 -10.52
N LEU A 163 -3.74 -6.78 -11.30
CA LEU A 163 -4.53 -5.55 -11.16
C LEU A 163 -6.01 -5.81 -11.46
N GLU A 164 -6.33 -6.55 -12.51
CA GLU A 164 -7.70 -6.87 -12.86
C GLU A 164 -8.40 -7.68 -11.75
N ALA A 165 -7.69 -8.65 -11.16
CA ALA A 165 -8.18 -9.39 -10.00
C ALA A 165 -8.43 -8.47 -8.78
N TYR A 166 -7.48 -7.59 -8.47
CA TYR A 166 -7.56 -6.64 -7.35
C TYR A 166 -8.72 -5.65 -7.52
N PHE A 167 -8.87 -5.04 -8.70
CA PHE A 167 -9.93 -4.06 -8.98
C PHE A 167 -11.31 -4.72 -9.09
N CYS A 168 -11.40 -6.01 -9.43
CA CYS A 168 -12.65 -6.76 -9.53
C CYS A 168 -13.51 -6.68 -8.25
N GLY A 169 -12.87 -6.69 -7.08
CA GLY A 169 -13.52 -6.59 -5.78
C GLY A 169 -13.78 -5.16 -5.30
N ARG A 170 -13.55 -4.12 -6.13
CA ARG A 170 -13.54 -2.70 -5.74
C ARG A 170 -14.23 -1.78 -6.73
N VAL A 171 -14.02 -2.00 -8.01
CA VAL A 171 -14.50 -1.17 -9.13
C VAL A 171 -15.74 -1.83 -9.76
N GLY A 172 -16.63 -1.04 -10.36
CA GLY A 172 -17.77 -1.58 -11.12
C GLY A 172 -17.31 -2.35 -12.36
N ARG A 173 -18.03 -3.42 -12.75
CA ARG A 173 -17.65 -4.32 -13.86
C ARG A 173 -17.28 -3.56 -15.13
N ASN A 174 -18.09 -2.57 -15.52
CA ASN A 174 -17.93 -1.78 -16.73
C ASN A 174 -16.60 -1.00 -16.78
N ASN A 175 -16.08 -0.60 -15.60
CA ASN A 175 -14.88 0.23 -15.50
C ASN A 175 -13.63 -0.59 -15.15
N ARG A 176 -13.77 -1.85 -14.72
CA ARG A 176 -12.67 -2.69 -14.21
C ARG A 176 -11.49 -2.73 -15.18
N LYS A 177 -11.75 -3.05 -16.45
CA LYS A 177 -10.71 -3.19 -17.48
C LYS A 177 -9.96 -1.87 -17.70
N LEU A 178 -10.70 -0.77 -17.89
CA LEU A 178 -10.15 0.57 -18.08
C LEU A 178 -9.26 1.00 -16.91
N ILE A 179 -9.73 0.89 -15.67
CA ILE A 179 -8.95 1.28 -14.48
C ILE A 179 -7.72 0.37 -14.28
N SER A 180 -7.83 -0.93 -14.60
CA SER A 180 -6.69 -1.86 -14.54
C SER A 180 -5.62 -1.52 -15.57
N GLN A 181 -6.02 -1.17 -16.80
CA GLN A 181 -5.12 -0.73 -17.86
C GLN A 181 -4.48 0.62 -17.54
N LEU A 182 -5.27 1.60 -17.07
CA LEU A 182 -4.79 2.91 -16.64
C LEU A 182 -3.73 2.80 -15.53
N MET A 183 -3.97 1.96 -14.53
CA MET A 183 -3.01 1.67 -13.46
C MET A 183 -1.72 1.01 -13.99
N CYS A 184 -1.87 0.05 -14.92
CA CYS A 184 -0.74 -0.63 -15.54
C CYS A 184 0.11 0.32 -16.40
N ASP A 185 -0.52 1.13 -17.24
CA ASP A 185 0.15 2.14 -18.08
C ASP A 185 0.83 3.21 -17.23
N TYR A 186 0.22 3.66 -16.13
CA TYR A 186 0.85 4.61 -15.22
C TYR A 186 2.08 3.98 -14.55
N PHE A 187 1.96 2.74 -14.08
CA PHE A 187 3.09 2.03 -13.48
C PHE A 187 4.30 2.01 -14.43
N PHE A 188 4.12 1.55 -15.67
CA PHE A 188 5.22 1.51 -16.66
C PHE A 188 5.68 2.87 -17.18
N LYS A 189 4.88 3.94 -17.03
CA LYS A 189 5.28 5.31 -17.37
C LYS A 189 6.09 5.99 -16.26
N CYS A 190 5.79 5.70 -15.00
CA CYS A 190 6.43 6.31 -13.84
C CYS A 190 7.63 5.54 -13.30
N MET A 191 7.61 4.21 -13.45
CA MET A 191 8.63 3.29 -12.94
C MET A 191 9.48 2.79 -14.11
N THR A 192 10.77 3.09 -14.12
CA THR A 192 11.73 2.39 -14.98
C THR A 192 11.89 0.93 -14.49
N SER A 193 12.36 0.02 -15.35
CA SER A 193 12.54 -1.41 -15.01
C SER A 193 13.53 -1.67 -13.87
N GLU A 194 14.32 -0.66 -13.50
CA GLU A 194 15.31 -0.66 -12.42
C GLU A 194 14.82 0.02 -11.13
N SER A 195 13.56 0.48 -11.07
CA SER A 195 13.05 1.32 -9.99
C SER A 195 13.20 0.68 -8.60
N GLY A 196 14.03 1.30 -7.76
CA GLY A 196 14.21 0.91 -6.36
C GLY A 196 13.02 1.25 -5.45
N MET A 197 13.11 0.85 -4.18
CA MET A 197 12.05 1.05 -3.19
C MET A 197 11.65 2.52 -2.97
N GLU A 198 12.59 3.45 -3.19
CA GLU A 198 12.42 4.90 -3.02
C GLU A 198 11.29 5.48 -3.89
N VAL A 199 11.07 4.93 -5.09
CA VAL A 199 10.01 5.44 -5.99
C VAL A 199 8.63 5.08 -5.46
N PHE A 200 8.47 3.87 -4.91
CA PHE A 200 7.21 3.49 -4.25
C PHE A 200 6.95 4.31 -2.99
N GLU A 201 8.00 4.71 -2.25
CA GLU A 201 7.84 5.59 -1.08
C GLU A 201 7.46 7.02 -1.50
N LEU A 202 8.08 7.56 -2.56
CA LEU A 202 7.71 8.85 -3.14
C LEU A 202 6.24 8.86 -3.58
N VAL A 203 5.80 7.84 -4.34
CA VAL A 203 4.41 7.76 -4.82
C VAL A 203 3.41 7.50 -3.69
N ASP A 204 3.77 6.72 -2.65
CA ASP A 204 2.88 6.48 -1.51
C ASP A 204 2.67 7.73 -0.64
N ASN A 205 3.72 8.54 -0.47
CA ASN A 205 3.66 9.79 0.29
C ASN A 205 3.02 10.95 -0.50
N CYS A 206 3.15 10.96 -1.83
CA CYS A 206 2.70 12.07 -2.69
C CYS A 206 1.56 11.67 -3.66
N PHE A 207 0.77 10.64 -3.32
CA PHE A 207 -0.27 10.12 -4.21
C PHE A 207 -1.36 11.15 -4.53
N VAL A 208 -1.69 12.03 -3.57
CA VAL A 208 -2.74 13.04 -3.70
C VAL A 208 -2.33 14.12 -4.71
N GLU A 209 -1.07 14.53 -4.69
CA GLU A 209 -0.48 15.52 -5.59
C GLU A 209 -0.26 14.96 -7.01
N LEU A 210 -0.04 13.64 -7.12
CA LEU A 210 0.08 12.93 -8.39
C LEU A 210 -1.28 12.55 -9.03
N ASN A 211 -2.40 12.83 -8.35
CA ASN A 211 -3.75 12.53 -8.82
C ASN A 211 -4.63 13.79 -8.97
N VAL A 212 -5.46 13.83 -10.01
CA VAL A 212 -6.49 14.85 -10.22
C VAL A 212 -7.85 14.19 -10.44
N SER A 213 -8.69 14.26 -9.42
CA SER A 213 -10.07 13.75 -9.43
C SER A 213 -11.06 14.78 -10.01
N VAL A 214 -11.76 14.42 -11.10
CA VAL A 214 -12.64 15.31 -11.87
C VAL A 214 -14.06 14.74 -11.96
N THR A 215 -15.05 15.51 -11.49
CA THR A 215 -16.45 15.09 -11.44
C THR A 215 -17.29 15.49 -12.64
N GLY A 216 -18.29 14.65 -12.91
CA GLY A 216 -19.31 14.79 -13.95
C GLY A 216 -18.86 14.45 -15.37
N LEU A 217 -17.58 14.08 -15.60
CA LEU A 217 -17.11 13.48 -16.85
C LEU A 217 -17.38 11.96 -16.84
N PRO A 218 -17.55 11.30 -17.98
CA PRO A 218 -17.59 9.84 -18.03
C PRO A 218 -16.21 9.25 -17.64
N VAL A 219 -16.21 8.03 -17.11
CA VAL A 219 -14.98 7.39 -16.61
C VAL A 219 -13.98 7.09 -17.75
N SER A 220 -14.47 6.97 -18.98
CA SER A 220 -13.67 6.87 -20.22
C SER A 220 -12.66 8.00 -20.42
N ASP A 221 -12.92 9.19 -19.88
CA ASP A 221 -12.09 10.38 -20.09
C ASP A 221 -10.85 10.41 -19.17
N SER A 222 -10.75 9.42 -18.26
CA SER A 222 -9.62 9.23 -17.35
C SER A 222 -8.36 8.91 -18.14
N ARG A 223 -7.26 9.60 -17.86
CA ARG A 223 -6.02 9.50 -18.65
C ARG A 223 -4.78 9.85 -17.83
N ILE A 224 -3.62 9.46 -18.33
CA ILE A 224 -2.32 9.81 -17.77
C ILE A 224 -1.72 10.95 -18.60
N ILE A 225 -1.18 11.97 -17.93
CA ILE A 225 -0.50 13.11 -18.57
C ILE A 225 0.97 13.15 -18.10
N ASP A 226 1.91 13.47 -19.02
CA ASP A 226 3.33 13.73 -18.71
C ASP A 226 3.47 14.99 -17.85
N GLY A 227 4.26 14.94 -16.79
CA GLY A 227 4.43 16.01 -15.83
C GLY A 227 3.39 16.03 -14.69
N LEU A 228 3.40 17.12 -13.93
CA LEU A 228 2.55 17.37 -12.76
C LEU A 228 1.41 18.33 -13.11
N VAL A 229 0.24 18.15 -12.48
CA VAL A 229 -0.91 19.04 -12.63
C VAL A 229 -1.27 19.61 -11.25
N LEU A 230 -1.06 20.90 -11.04
CA LEU A 230 -1.30 21.57 -9.76
C LEU A 230 -2.74 22.05 -9.66
N HIS A 231 -3.33 21.94 -8.46
CA HIS A 231 -4.72 22.33 -8.17
C HIS A 231 -4.86 23.84 -7.94
N ARG A 232 -4.26 24.64 -8.83
CA ARG A 232 -4.17 26.11 -8.81
C ARG A 232 -4.25 26.67 -10.23
N ASP A 233 -4.63 27.93 -10.32
CA ASP A 233 -4.45 28.76 -11.53
C ASP A 233 -3.20 29.64 -11.40
N PHE A 234 -2.79 30.29 -12.47
CA PHE A 234 -1.73 31.29 -12.45
C PHE A 234 -2.19 32.60 -11.81
N SER A 235 -1.39 33.16 -10.89
CA SER A 235 -1.53 34.56 -10.45
C SER A 235 -1.24 35.53 -11.61
N VAL A 236 -0.23 35.19 -12.42
CA VAL A 236 0.06 35.79 -13.73
C VAL A 236 0.56 34.69 -14.66
N TYR A 237 -0.05 34.58 -15.84
CA TYR A 237 0.44 33.73 -16.91
C TYR A 237 1.10 34.60 -17.99
N CYS A 238 2.39 34.36 -18.22
CA CYS A 238 3.19 34.90 -19.30
C CYS A 238 3.61 33.72 -20.18
N PRO A 239 2.98 33.52 -21.37
CA PRO A 239 3.35 32.41 -22.25
C PRO A 239 4.81 32.58 -22.70
N ALA A 240 5.62 31.54 -22.51
CA ALA A 240 7.03 31.56 -22.84
C ALA A 240 7.43 30.23 -23.49
N ASP A 241 8.01 30.31 -24.68
CA ASP A 241 8.55 29.16 -25.41
C ASP A 241 10.03 28.92 -25.08
N GLY A 242 10.51 27.71 -25.41
CA GLY A 242 11.91 27.30 -25.24
C GLY A 242 12.29 26.90 -23.81
N ASP A 243 13.54 27.13 -23.44
CA ASP A 243 14.04 26.86 -22.08
C ASP A 243 13.33 27.74 -21.05
N ILE A 244 12.62 27.11 -20.11
CA ILE A 244 11.91 27.74 -18.98
C ILE A 244 12.69 27.39 -17.71
N ARG A 245 13.43 28.34 -17.14
CA ARG A 245 13.99 28.16 -15.79
C ARG A 245 12.94 28.49 -14.73
N VAL A 246 12.85 27.64 -13.71
CA VAL A 246 11.97 27.79 -12.54
C VAL A 246 12.76 28.22 -11.29
N ALA A 247 12.15 29.07 -10.47
CA ALA A 247 12.56 29.38 -9.11
C ALA A 247 11.42 29.06 -8.13
N ILE A 248 11.76 28.50 -6.96
CA ILE A 248 10.82 28.10 -5.91
C ILE A 248 11.00 29.02 -4.71
N VAL A 249 9.95 29.65 -4.19
CA VAL A 249 10.04 30.63 -3.08
C VAL A 249 9.08 30.30 -1.95
N ARG A 250 9.59 30.23 -0.72
CA ARG A 250 8.78 29.93 0.48
C ARG A 250 8.25 31.18 1.20
N GLU A 251 8.75 32.37 0.86
CA GLU A 251 8.42 33.64 1.51
C GLU A 251 7.90 34.69 0.50
N ILE A 252 7.53 35.87 1.00
CA ILE A 252 7.09 37.00 0.17
C ILE A 252 8.32 37.69 -0.45
N ILE A 253 8.31 37.94 -1.76
CA ILE A 253 9.43 38.57 -2.48
C ILE A 253 9.52 40.09 -2.21
N GLN A 254 8.38 40.71 -1.91
CA GLN A 254 8.34 42.12 -1.54
C GLN A 254 9.01 42.32 -0.17
N PRO A 255 10.00 43.23 -0.04
CA PRO A 255 10.52 43.62 1.27
C PRO A 255 9.39 44.15 2.18
N VAL A 256 9.36 43.65 3.41
CA VAL A 256 8.37 44.05 4.42
C VAL A 256 8.93 45.21 5.25
N PHE A 257 8.08 46.16 5.67
CA PHE A 257 8.48 47.30 6.50
C PHE A 257 9.08 46.90 7.86
N SER A 258 8.64 45.77 8.41
CA SER A 258 9.14 45.19 9.65
C SER A 258 9.16 43.67 9.58
N THR A 259 10.09 43.05 10.28
CA THR A 259 10.09 41.61 10.58
C THR A 259 9.29 41.35 11.87
N TYR A 260 8.91 40.09 12.11
CA TYR A 260 8.13 39.70 13.28
C TYR A 260 8.81 40.17 14.58
N ARG A 261 8.04 40.87 15.44
CA ARG A 261 8.49 41.58 16.67
C ARG A 261 9.35 42.84 16.49
N SER A 262 9.36 43.47 15.31
CA SER A 262 9.95 44.81 15.15
C SER A 262 8.87 45.88 14.87
N GLU A 263 9.01 47.04 15.49
CA GLU A 263 8.13 48.20 15.30
C GLU A 263 8.68 49.11 14.20
N PHE A 264 7.85 49.41 13.20
CA PHE A 264 8.21 50.33 12.12
C PHE A 264 7.77 51.75 12.48
N VAL A 265 8.72 52.57 12.94
CA VAL A 265 8.45 53.95 13.38
C VAL A 265 8.54 54.92 12.19
N LEU A 266 7.43 55.63 11.92
CA LEU A 266 7.33 56.67 10.91
C LEU A 266 7.35 58.05 11.56
N ASN A 267 8.36 58.86 11.21
CA ASN A 267 8.54 60.22 11.72
C ASN A 267 7.99 61.29 10.74
N SER A 268 7.73 60.94 9.48
CA SER A 268 7.10 61.84 8.50
C SER A 268 6.39 61.08 7.37
N GLU A 269 5.46 61.77 6.70
CA GLU A 269 4.84 61.27 5.46
C GLU A 269 5.88 61.09 4.34
N THR A 270 6.86 61.99 4.24
CA THR A 270 7.95 61.88 3.25
C THR A 270 8.81 60.63 3.47
N GLN A 271 9.03 60.21 4.72
CA GLN A 271 9.71 58.95 5.04
C GLN A 271 8.89 57.73 4.58
N PHE A 272 7.56 57.77 4.76
CA PHE A 272 6.66 56.73 4.28
C PHE A 272 6.64 56.62 2.75
N GLN A 273 6.51 57.75 2.05
CA GLN A 273 6.57 57.78 0.58
C GLN A 273 7.93 57.27 0.06
N THR A 274 9.03 57.67 0.71
CA THR A 274 10.39 57.19 0.35
C THR A 274 10.55 55.70 0.59
N SER A 275 10.01 55.15 1.68
CA SER A 275 10.09 53.71 1.96
C SER A 275 9.23 52.88 1.02
N GLN A 276 8.06 53.37 0.60
CA GLN A 276 7.27 52.75 -0.48
C GLN A 276 8.03 52.72 -1.82
N ILE A 277 8.68 53.82 -2.21
CA ILE A 277 9.51 53.88 -3.43
C ILE A 277 10.69 52.92 -3.33
N TRP A 278 11.32 52.80 -2.16
CA TRP A 278 12.41 51.85 -1.93
C TRP A 278 11.96 50.39 -2.10
N ILE A 279 10.82 50.01 -1.50
CA ILE A 279 10.22 48.68 -1.69
C ILE A 279 9.97 48.42 -3.19
N MET A 280 9.37 49.37 -3.88
CA MET A 280 9.05 49.28 -5.31
C MET A 280 10.29 49.06 -6.18
N GLU A 281 11.32 49.90 -6.05
CA GLU A 281 12.56 49.74 -6.82
C GLU A 281 13.33 48.47 -6.43
N ARG A 282 13.25 48.02 -5.17
CA ARG A 282 13.87 46.75 -4.73
C ARG A 282 13.15 45.53 -5.31
N THR A 283 11.82 45.47 -5.30
CA THR A 283 11.04 44.39 -5.96
C THR A 283 11.30 44.36 -7.45
N LYS A 284 11.32 45.52 -8.12
CA LYS A 284 11.67 45.68 -9.53
C LYS A 284 13.10 45.22 -9.83
N SER A 285 14.06 45.50 -8.94
CA SER A 285 15.44 45.01 -9.04
C SER A 285 15.53 43.49 -8.94
N ILE A 286 14.81 42.87 -7.98
CA ILE A 286 14.74 41.41 -7.84
C ILE A 286 14.13 40.76 -9.08
N MET A 287 13.03 41.31 -9.63
CA MET A 287 12.40 40.78 -10.85
C MET A 287 13.29 40.90 -12.09
N LYS A 288 14.03 42.00 -12.24
CA LYS A 288 15.07 42.12 -13.28
C LYS A 288 16.21 41.13 -13.08
N HIS A 289 16.57 40.82 -11.84
CA HIS A 289 17.60 39.83 -11.56
C HIS A 289 17.15 38.40 -11.91
N LEU A 290 15.92 38.02 -11.55
CA LEU A 290 15.29 36.76 -12.00
C LEU A 290 15.26 36.65 -13.53
N LEU A 291 14.89 37.71 -14.23
CA LEU A 291 14.93 37.76 -15.69
C LEU A 291 16.36 37.65 -16.25
N SER A 292 17.37 38.26 -15.62
CA SER A 292 18.78 38.08 -16.01
C SER A 292 19.26 36.64 -15.84
N GLN A 293 18.63 35.89 -14.92
CA GLN A 293 18.80 34.45 -14.74
C GLN A 293 17.82 33.62 -15.59
N ASN A 294 17.27 34.16 -16.70
CA ASN A 294 16.31 33.49 -17.60
C ASN A 294 15.15 32.76 -16.86
N VAL A 295 14.81 33.19 -15.64
CA VAL A 295 13.70 32.61 -14.88
C VAL A 295 12.41 33.10 -15.50
N LYS A 296 11.63 32.16 -16.02
CA LYS A 296 10.32 32.41 -16.68
C LYS A 296 9.16 31.91 -15.84
N LEU A 297 9.43 31.14 -14.78
CA LEU A 297 8.42 30.59 -13.87
C LEU A 297 8.84 30.78 -12.41
N LEU A 298 7.91 31.32 -11.62
CA LEU A 298 8.01 31.47 -10.19
C LEU A 298 6.93 30.59 -9.51
N LEU A 299 7.37 29.67 -8.66
CA LEU A 299 6.49 28.83 -7.85
C LEU A 299 6.58 29.30 -6.39
N SER A 300 5.47 29.71 -5.79
CA SER A 300 5.45 30.18 -4.40
C SER A 300 4.50 29.40 -3.49
N SER A 301 4.96 29.12 -2.28
CA SER A 301 4.12 28.54 -1.23
C SER A 301 3.17 29.58 -0.59
N VAL A 302 3.53 30.87 -0.67
CA VAL A 302 2.77 31.99 -0.08
C VAL A 302 2.13 32.82 -1.20
N LYS A 303 1.03 33.53 -0.90
CA LYS A 303 0.46 34.50 -1.85
C LYS A 303 1.44 35.67 -2.06
N GLN A 304 1.85 35.92 -3.30
CA GLN A 304 2.67 37.08 -3.61
C GLN A 304 1.82 38.37 -3.68
N PRO A 305 2.32 39.52 -3.19
CA PRO A 305 1.63 40.81 -3.31
C PRO A 305 1.46 41.29 -4.76
N ASP A 306 0.45 42.11 -5.00
CA ASP A 306 0.13 42.64 -6.34
C ASP A 306 1.30 43.39 -7.01
N LEU A 307 2.19 44.01 -6.22
CA LEU A 307 3.42 44.65 -6.71
C LEU A 307 4.42 43.66 -7.31
N VAL A 308 4.54 42.48 -6.69
CA VAL A 308 5.38 41.37 -7.17
C VAL A 308 4.78 40.81 -8.45
N ILE A 309 3.46 40.59 -8.47
CA ILE A 309 2.69 40.09 -9.62
C ILE A 309 2.78 41.08 -10.81
N TYR A 310 2.71 42.39 -10.55
CA TYR A 310 2.84 43.45 -11.55
C TYR A 310 4.23 43.45 -12.20
N TYR A 311 5.31 43.43 -11.41
CA TYR A 311 6.66 43.40 -11.96
C TYR A 311 7.01 42.05 -12.61
N ALA A 312 6.47 40.93 -12.11
CA ALA A 312 6.60 39.63 -12.79
C ALA A 312 5.98 39.67 -14.19
N ARG A 313 4.78 40.25 -14.34
CA ARG A 313 4.14 40.46 -15.65
C ARG A 313 4.98 41.33 -16.59
N LEU A 314 5.56 42.42 -16.10
CA LEU A 314 6.45 43.28 -16.90
C LEU A 314 7.76 42.59 -17.30
N SER A 315 8.27 41.68 -16.46
CA SER A 315 9.43 40.85 -16.74
C SER A 315 9.13 39.58 -17.55
N GLY A 316 7.87 39.32 -17.93
CA GLY A 316 7.47 38.11 -18.66
C GLY A 316 7.56 36.82 -17.84
N ILE A 317 7.52 36.92 -16.50
CA ILE A 317 7.61 35.79 -15.57
C ILE A 317 6.20 35.31 -15.23
N SER A 318 5.92 34.02 -15.42
CA SER A 318 4.71 33.37 -14.94
C SER A 318 4.80 33.10 -13.43
N VAL A 319 3.71 33.32 -12.69
CA VAL A 319 3.66 33.19 -11.23
C VAL A 319 2.52 32.26 -10.82
N VAL A 320 2.84 31.27 -9.98
CA VAL A 320 1.90 30.33 -9.38
C VAL A 320 2.10 30.36 -7.87
N ASP A 321 1.09 30.84 -7.13
CA ASP A 321 1.16 31.06 -5.69
C ASP A 321 0.31 30.07 -4.89
N CYS A 322 0.45 30.09 -3.56
CA CYS A 322 -0.34 29.30 -2.62
C CYS A 322 -0.25 27.78 -2.84
N LEU A 323 0.94 27.31 -3.20
CA LEU A 323 1.28 25.89 -3.30
C LEU A 323 1.49 25.28 -1.92
N SER A 324 0.98 24.06 -1.73
CA SER A 324 1.10 23.34 -0.46
C SER A 324 2.54 22.94 -0.14
N SER A 325 2.84 22.65 1.12
CA SER A 325 4.14 22.12 1.55
C SER A 325 4.50 20.82 0.83
N GLU A 326 3.49 20.02 0.51
CA GLU A 326 3.55 18.71 -0.12
C GLU A 326 3.84 18.84 -1.62
N GLU A 327 3.11 19.72 -2.33
CA GLU A 327 3.36 20.06 -3.74
C GLU A 327 4.78 20.61 -3.91
N ILE A 328 5.20 21.54 -3.05
CA ILE A 328 6.57 22.09 -3.07
C ILE A 328 7.60 20.98 -2.80
N SER A 329 7.39 20.14 -1.76
CA SER A 329 8.32 19.06 -1.44
C SER A 329 8.45 18.02 -2.58
N LEU A 330 7.35 17.70 -3.26
CA LEU A 330 7.33 16.81 -4.43
C LEU A 330 8.15 17.42 -5.58
N ILE A 331 7.90 18.69 -5.93
CA ILE A 331 8.63 19.39 -7.00
C ILE A 331 10.13 19.47 -6.67
N GLN A 332 10.49 19.79 -5.42
CA GLN A 332 11.87 19.80 -4.97
C GLN A 332 12.54 18.42 -5.08
N ARG A 333 11.82 17.33 -4.75
CA ARG A 333 12.35 15.96 -4.84
C ARG A 333 12.46 15.43 -6.28
N ILE A 334 11.61 15.90 -7.20
CA ILE A 334 11.67 15.54 -8.62
C ILE A 334 12.81 16.28 -9.34
N ILE A 335 12.98 17.58 -9.09
CA ILE A 335 13.93 18.43 -9.83
C ILE A 335 15.30 18.54 -9.11
N GLY A 336 15.35 18.25 -7.80
CA GLY A 336 16.56 18.42 -6.98
C GLY A 336 16.82 19.87 -6.54
N LEU A 337 15.82 20.76 -6.63
CA LEU A 337 15.96 22.18 -6.29
C LEU A 337 15.84 22.49 -4.80
N SER A 338 16.75 23.31 -4.27
CA SER A 338 16.54 24.01 -3.00
C SER A 338 15.57 25.20 -3.19
N PRO A 339 14.89 25.67 -2.12
CA PRO A 339 14.02 26.83 -2.21
C PRO A 339 14.83 28.11 -2.06
N PHE A 340 14.56 29.10 -2.89
CA PHE A 340 15.17 30.42 -2.84
C PHE A 340 14.87 31.12 -1.50
N VAL A 341 15.93 31.59 -0.84
CA VAL A 341 15.89 32.36 0.40
C VAL A 341 16.34 33.79 0.10
N LEU A 342 15.50 34.77 0.46
CA LEU A 342 15.84 36.19 0.33
C LEU A 342 16.68 36.64 1.53
N SER A 343 18.00 36.72 1.34
CA SER A 343 18.86 37.48 2.25
C SER A 343 18.42 38.94 2.26
N GLN A 344 17.80 39.39 3.36
CA GLN A 344 17.36 40.78 3.53
C GLN A 344 18.53 41.77 3.62
N ALA A 345 19.75 41.28 3.88
CA ALA A 345 20.92 42.11 4.19
C ALA A 345 21.85 42.42 3.00
N SER A 346 21.80 41.66 1.90
CA SER A 346 22.76 41.77 0.79
C SER A 346 22.15 42.34 -0.50
N LEU A 347 22.86 43.28 -1.15
CA LEU A 347 22.53 43.75 -2.50
C LEU A 347 22.61 42.60 -3.52
N GLN A 348 23.54 41.67 -3.31
CA GLN A 348 23.65 40.40 -4.02
C GLN A 348 22.58 39.44 -3.49
N CYS A 349 21.65 39.10 -4.39
CA CYS A 349 20.72 38.01 -4.18
C CYS A 349 21.37 36.75 -4.78
N GLU A 350 21.89 35.86 -3.95
CA GLU A 350 22.42 34.58 -4.44
C GLU A 350 21.25 33.65 -4.77
N ILE A 351 20.71 33.77 -5.98
CA ILE A 351 19.87 32.74 -6.59
C ILE A 351 20.81 31.59 -6.98
N SER A 352 21.13 30.72 -6.03
CA SER A 352 22.04 29.59 -6.25
C SER A 352 21.44 28.55 -7.21
N ASP A 353 20.18 28.20 -7.02
CA ASP A 353 19.56 27.07 -7.71
C ASP A 353 18.37 27.49 -8.60
N THR A 354 18.52 27.32 -9.91
CA THR A 354 17.43 27.37 -10.89
C THR A 354 17.52 26.13 -11.77
N ALA A 355 16.39 25.56 -12.20
CA ALA A 355 16.39 24.39 -13.08
C ALA A 355 15.44 24.57 -14.27
N SER A 356 15.74 23.87 -15.35
CA SER A 356 14.92 23.88 -16.56
C SER A 356 13.68 22.97 -16.42
N VAL A 357 12.57 23.43 -16.97
CA VAL A 357 11.29 22.72 -17.05
C VAL A 357 10.92 22.59 -18.54
N LYS A 358 10.41 21.42 -18.97
CA LYS A 358 10.07 21.14 -20.39
C LYS A 358 9.00 22.11 -20.92
N PHE A 359 7.98 22.39 -20.11
CA PHE A 359 6.89 23.30 -20.41
C PHE A 359 6.14 23.71 -19.14
N CYS A 360 5.52 24.89 -19.15
CA CYS A 360 4.55 25.32 -18.14
C CYS A 360 3.38 26.01 -18.85
N LYS A 361 2.15 25.54 -18.65
CA LYS A 361 0.97 26.06 -19.37
C LYS A 361 -0.33 25.91 -18.57
N PRO A 362 -1.35 26.77 -18.81
CA PRO A 362 -2.68 26.56 -18.27
C PRO A 362 -3.31 25.31 -18.88
N PHE A 363 -4.03 24.58 -18.06
CA PHE A 363 -4.71 23.35 -18.43
C PHE A 363 -6.13 23.37 -17.87
N ILE A 364 -7.12 23.24 -18.74
CA ILE A 364 -8.52 23.42 -18.37
C ILE A 364 -9.22 22.05 -18.37
N LEU A 365 -9.78 21.69 -17.22
CA LEU A 365 -10.67 20.54 -17.09
C LEU A 365 -12.06 21.05 -16.73
N ARG A 366 -12.96 21.03 -17.72
CA ARG A 366 -14.32 21.57 -17.65
C ARG A 366 -14.31 23.07 -17.34
N SER A 367 -14.66 23.46 -16.13
CA SER A 367 -14.71 24.84 -15.63
C SER A 367 -13.60 25.19 -14.64
N LYS A 368 -12.68 24.25 -14.36
CA LYS A 368 -11.53 24.47 -13.48
C LYS A 368 -10.25 24.62 -14.30
N THR A 369 -9.49 25.65 -13.98
CA THR A 369 -8.13 25.90 -14.44
C THR A 369 -7.13 25.22 -13.50
N TYR A 370 -6.07 24.67 -14.10
CA TYR A 370 -4.97 23.97 -13.46
C TYR A 370 -3.66 24.45 -14.10
N VAL A 371 -2.55 24.38 -13.36
CA VAL A 371 -1.21 24.56 -13.94
C VAL A 371 -0.64 23.20 -14.34
N HIS A 372 -0.23 23.06 -15.61
CA HIS A 372 0.42 21.85 -16.12
C HIS A 372 1.92 22.07 -16.31
N LEU A 373 2.73 21.26 -15.60
CA LEU A 373 4.18 21.38 -15.48
C LEU A 373 4.91 20.14 -15.99
N GLY A 374 5.62 20.27 -17.12
CA GLY A 374 6.45 19.22 -17.67
C GLY A 374 7.81 19.19 -16.99
N LEU A 375 7.93 18.50 -15.86
CA LEU A 375 9.18 18.46 -15.09
C LEU A 375 10.26 17.60 -15.78
N ILE A 376 11.53 18.02 -15.64
CA ILE A 376 12.69 17.19 -15.94
C ILE A 376 13.09 16.53 -14.61
N SER A 377 13.05 15.20 -14.55
CA SER A 377 13.36 14.48 -13.31
C SER A 377 14.87 14.26 -13.16
N THR A 378 15.38 14.54 -11.97
CA THR A 378 16.73 14.16 -11.54
C THR A 378 16.74 12.85 -10.74
N CYS A 379 15.57 12.26 -10.47
CA CYS A 379 15.44 10.96 -9.80
C CYS A 379 14.89 9.88 -10.75
N THR A 380 14.89 8.62 -10.30
CA THR A 380 14.42 7.46 -11.07
C THR A 380 12.91 7.45 -11.34
N PHE A 381 12.14 8.29 -10.64
CA PHE A 381 10.72 8.51 -10.89
C PHE A 381 10.53 9.40 -12.12
N ILE A 382 9.71 8.97 -13.08
CA ILE A 382 9.32 9.81 -14.22
C ILE A 382 7.95 10.45 -13.92
N PRO A 383 7.88 11.78 -13.72
CA PRO A 383 6.67 12.45 -13.27
C PRO A 383 5.57 12.36 -14.32
N HIS A 384 4.49 11.69 -13.95
CA HIS A 384 3.21 11.74 -14.66
C HIS A 384 2.10 11.93 -13.63
N CYS A 385 0.98 12.47 -14.08
CA CYS A 385 -0.21 12.67 -13.26
C CYS A 385 -1.37 11.80 -13.80
N ILE A 386 -2.12 11.16 -12.90
CA ILE A 386 -3.37 10.46 -13.24
C ILE A 386 -4.51 11.46 -13.15
N ILE A 387 -5.31 11.58 -14.22
CA ILE A 387 -6.60 12.26 -14.17
C ILE A 387 -7.68 11.19 -14.10
N LEU A 388 -8.47 11.22 -13.03
CA LEU A 388 -9.59 10.31 -12.79
C LEU A 388 -10.91 11.03 -13.00
N CYS A 389 -11.62 10.62 -14.05
CA CYS A 389 -12.92 11.15 -14.41
C CYS A 389 -14.04 10.26 -13.86
N GLY A 390 -15.16 10.86 -13.47
CA GLY A 390 -16.36 10.09 -13.16
C GLY A 390 -17.61 10.94 -12.91
N PRO A 391 -18.81 10.43 -13.22
CA PRO A 391 -20.05 11.20 -13.23
C PRO A 391 -20.42 11.81 -11.86
N VAL A 392 -20.01 11.19 -10.76
CA VAL A 392 -20.30 11.63 -9.39
C VAL A 392 -19.08 11.47 -8.48
N GLN A 393 -18.93 12.38 -7.52
CA GLN A 393 -17.80 12.44 -6.57
C GLN A 393 -17.50 11.08 -5.93
N GLY A 394 -18.51 10.42 -5.36
CA GLY A 394 -18.32 9.13 -4.67
C GLY A 394 -17.80 7.99 -5.55
N LEU A 395 -17.99 8.06 -6.89
CA LEU A 395 -17.42 7.09 -7.82
C LEU A 395 -15.96 7.41 -8.18
N VAL A 396 -15.60 8.70 -8.28
CA VAL A 396 -14.22 9.13 -8.51
C VAL A 396 -13.35 8.75 -7.31
N GLU A 397 -13.79 9.10 -6.10
CA GLU A 397 -13.08 8.74 -4.86
C GLU A 397 -12.98 7.21 -4.66
N GLN A 398 -13.93 6.44 -5.17
CA GLN A 398 -13.84 4.97 -5.14
C GLN A 398 -12.73 4.45 -6.06
N HIS A 399 -12.53 5.05 -7.24
CA HIS A 399 -11.45 4.67 -8.15
C HIS A 399 -10.09 5.16 -7.63
N GLU A 400 -10.04 6.38 -7.10
CA GLU A 400 -8.87 6.97 -6.44
C GLU A 400 -8.37 6.11 -5.27
N ASN A 401 -9.24 5.79 -4.31
CA ASN A 401 -8.89 4.92 -3.18
C ASN A 401 -8.48 3.51 -3.64
N ALA A 402 -9.11 2.97 -4.69
CA ALA A 402 -8.74 1.67 -5.22
C ALA A 402 -7.35 1.70 -5.87
N LEU A 403 -7.01 2.75 -6.62
CA LEU A 403 -5.69 2.95 -7.23
C LEU A 403 -4.61 3.10 -6.15
N TYR A 404 -4.84 3.90 -5.11
CA TYR A 404 -3.91 4.05 -4.00
C TYR A 404 -3.66 2.71 -3.27
N GLY A 405 -4.72 1.93 -3.01
CA GLY A 405 -4.56 0.57 -2.48
C GLY A 405 -3.82 -0.38 -3.43
N ALA A 406 -3.97 -0.22 -4.75
CA ALA A 406 -3.21 -1.00 -5.73
C ALA A 406 -1.71 -0.68 -5.66
N PHE A 407 -1.31 0.60 -5.49
CA PHE A 407 0.08 0.97 -5.24
C PHE A 407 0.64 0.31 -3.99
N LYS A 408 -0.11 0.27 -2.90
CA LYS A 408 0.32 -0.39 -1.65
C LYS A 408 0.52 -1.89 -1.81
N MET A 409 -0.41 -2.56 -2.50
CA MET A 409 -0.27 -3.97 -2.86
C MET A 409 1.02 -4.21 -3.66
N LEU A 410 1.29 -3.38 -4.68
CA LEU A 410 2.50 -3.50 -5.51
C LEU A 410 3.78 -3.20 -4.70
N GLN A 411 3.78 -2.15 -3.86
CA GLN A 411 4.91 -1.81 -2.98
C GLN A 411 5.27 -2.99 -2.06
N GLN A 412 4.30 -3.73 -1.53
CA GLN A 412 4.60 -4.93 -0.75
C GLN A 412 5.08 -6.09 -1.62
N LEU A 413 4.54 -6.25 -2.84
CA LEU A 413 4.95 -7.30 -3.78
C LEU A 413 6.42 -7.15 -4.25
N PHE A 414 6.94 -5.92 -4.30
CA PHE A 414 8.34 -5.65 -4.68
C PHE A 414 9.37 -5.87 -3.56
N LYS A 415 8.92 -6.06 -2.32
CA LYS A 415 9.79 -6.34 -1.16
C LYS A 415 10.03 -7.83 -1.01
N ASP A 416 11.28 -8.20 -0.77
CA ASP A 416 11.60 -9.50 -0.17
C ASP A 416 11.19 -9.48 1.32
N PHE A 417 10.74 -10.61 1.85
CA PHE A 417 10.27 -10.71 3.23
C PHE A 417 10.93 -11.87 3.96
N ASP A 418 11.75 -11.57 4.96
CA ASP A 418 12.46 -12.58 5.74
C ASP A 418 11.52 -13.30 6.72
N LEU A 419 11.55 -14.63 6.68
CA LEU A 419 10.80 -15.54 7.54
C LEU A 419 11.70 -15.99 8.69
N ASN A 420 11.20 -15.85 9.92
CA ASN A 420 12.01 -16.00 11.13
C ASN A 420 11.64 -17.28 11.90
N TYR A 421 12.20 -18.42 11.49
CA TYR A 421 12.01 -19.68 12.21
C TYR A 421 13.30 -20.53 12.27
N ILE A 422 13.34 -21.47 13.23
CA ILE A 422 14.49 -22.35 13.47
C ILE A 422 14.18 -23.75 12.97
N LYS A 423 14.91 -24.24 11.95
CA LYS A 423 14.86 -25.66 11.55
C LYS A 423 15.50 -26.53 12.63
N LYS A 424 14.69 -27.28 13.37
CA LYS A 424 15.17 -28.40 14.20
C LYS A 424 15.49 -29.58 13.28
N ALA A 425 16.75 -29.99 13.23
CA ALA A 425 17.16 -31.20 12.54
C ALA A 425 16.62 -32.45 13.27
N ASN A 426 15.73 -33.20 12.63
CA ASN A 426 15.25 -34.48 13.14
C ASN A 426 16.33 -35.56 12.92
N ASN A 427 17.25 -35.71 13.87
CA ASN A 427 17.98 -36.96 14.03
C ASN A 427 17.11 -37.91 14.87
N GLN A 428 16.51 -38.92 14.24
CA GLN A 428 16.01 -40.10 14.94
C GLN A 428 17.07 -41.20 14.91
N ASN A 429 17.15 -41.97 16.01
CA ASN A 429 18.14 -43.01 16.32
C ASN A 429 19.53 -42.40 16.62
N ASP A 430 19.98 -42.36 17.88
CA ASP A 430 20.37 -43.55 18.65
C ASP A 430 19.92 -43.56 20.12
N THR A 431 19.76 -44.78 20.65
CA THR A 431 19.42 -45.05 22.06
C THR A 431 20.68 -45.09 22.92
N LEU A 432 20.98 -44.05 23.69
CA LEU A 432 21.97 -44.09 24.77
C LEU A 432 21.57 -43.20 25.96
N SER A 433 21.97 -43.64 27.15
CA SER A 433 21.59 -43.18 28.50
C SER A 433 21.90 -41.69 28.82
N PRO A 434 21.21 -41.07 29.80
CA PRO A 434 21.39 -39.65 30.13
C PRO A 434 22.79 -39.35 30.70
N PRO A 435 23.46 -38.27 30.26
CA PRO A 435 24.74 -37.86 30.82
C PRO A 435 24.54 -37.18 32.18
N ILE A 436 25.15 -37.79 33.20
CA ILE A 436 25.25 -37.29 34.57
C ILE A 436 26.04 -35.97 34.58
N TYR A 437 25.52 -34.96 35.30
CA TYR A 437 26.25 -33.74 35.63
C TYR A 437 27.56 -34.08 36.36
N LYS A 438 28.71 -33.66 35.82
CA LYS A 438 29.96 -33.55 36.57
C LYS A 438 30.61 -32.19 36.36
N ASN A 439 30.89 -31.52 37.48
CA ASN A 439 31.52 -30.22 37.54
C ASN A 439 33.02 -30.30 37.23
N SER A 440 33.51 -29.35 36.44
CA SER A 440 34.85 -28.76 36.55
C SER A 440 34.79 -27.34 35.97
N GLY A 441 35.39 -26.29 36.56
CA GLY A 441 36.13 -26.23 37.82
C GLY A 441 37.35 -25.32 37.72
N LYS A 442 37.12 -24.00 37.68
CA LYS A 442 38.03 -22.82 37.82
C LYS A 442 37.55 -21.73 36.84
N ASN A 443 36.90 -20.66 37.31
CA ASN A 443 37.43 -19.48 38.02
C ASN A 443 37.82 -18.36 37.05
N ASN A 444 37.04 -17.27 37.06
CA ASN A 444 37.53 -15.95 37.42
C ASN A 444 36.37 -15.06 37.93
N GLN A 445 36.71 -14.01 38.67
CA GLN A 445 35.87 -13.46 39.73
C GLN A 445 34.87 -12.39 39.26
N LEU A 446 33.65 -12.40 39.83
CA LEU A 446 32.83 -11.20 39.99
C LEU A 446 33.04 -10.62 41.40
N PRO A 447 33.12 -9.29 41.57
CA PRO A 447 32.71 -8.63 42.79
C PRO A 447 31.19 -8.64 42.88
N LYS A 448 30.64 -9.05 44.03
CA LYS A 448 29.22 -8.86 44.37
C LYS A 448 29.04 -7.58 45.20
N SER A 449 27.77 -7.18 45.30
CA SER A 449 27.08 -6.58 46.46
C SER A 449 26.96 -5.05 46.47
N TYR A 450 25.88 -4.41 46.96
CA TYR A 450 24.71 -4.92 47.71
C TYR A 450 23.35 -4.39 47.18
N THR A 451 22.34 -5.24 47.38
CA THR A 451 20.95 -4.93 47.78
C THR A 451 20.71 -3.58 48.49
N HIS A 452 19.64 -2.86 48.12
CA HIS A 452 18.44 -2.71 48.98
C HIS A 452 17.21 -2.16 48.24
N SER A 453 16.05 -2.40 48.85
CA SER A 453 14.68 -2.01 48.49
C SER A 453 14.35 -0.53 48.70
N ILE A 454 13.28 -0.02 48.04
CA ILE A 454 12.23 0.95 48.49
C ILE A 454 11.56 1.54 47.22
N GLN A 455 10.29 1.25 46.91
CA GLN A 455 9.04 1.91 47.36
C GLN A 455 8.84 3.34 46.79
N ARG A 456 7.74 3.57 46.05
CA ARG A 456 7.22 4.92 45.73
C ARG A 456 6.57 5.53 46.98
N PRO A 457 6.54 6.86 47.10
CA PRO A 457 5.25 7.55 46.98
C PRO A 457 5.29 8.86 46.16
N TYR A 458 4.11 9.41 45.91
CA TYR A 458 3.87 10.79 45.45
C TYR A 458 4.12 11.79 46.58
N GLN A 459 4.55 13.02 46.28
CA GLN A 459 3.71 14.23 46.42
C GLN A 459 4.40 15.51 45.89
N ASP A 460 3.58 16.53 45.67
CA ASP A 460 3.91 17.86 45.15
C ASP A 460 4.72 18.72 46.14
N THR A 461 5.36 19.79 45.66
CA THR A 461 5.06 21.21 46.00
C THR A 461 6.05 22.14 45.29
N ASP A 462 5.60 23.32 44.88
CA ASP A 462 6.42 24.41 44.32
C ASP A 462 7.55 24.91 45.23
N ILE A 463 8.59 25.51 44.61
CA ILE A 463 9.20 26.77 45.08
C ILE A 463 9.98 27.41 43.91
N LYS A 464 9.81 28.73 43.75
CA LYS A 464 10.59 29.57 42.81
C LYS A 464 11.98 29.86 43.37
N ASN A 465 12.96 30.06 42.50
CA ASN A 465 13.74 31.31 42.46
C ASN A 465 14.60 31.40 41.19
N ASN A 466 14.87 32.64 40.80
CA ASN A 466 15.71 33.02 39.67
C ASN A 466 17.20 32.93 40.06
N ASP A 467 18.11 32.73 39.10
CA ASP A 467 18.83 33.87 38.47
C ASP A 467 19.74 33.40 37.34
N GLU A 468 20.24 34.37 36.58
CA GLU A 468 20.96 34.23 35.31
C GLU A 468 22.39 33.67 35.46
N LEU A 469 22.92 33.06 34.39
CA LEU A 469 24.17 33.50 33.77
C LEU A 469 24.43 32.73 32.45
N GLU A 470 24.86 33.46 31.42
CA GLU A 470 25.31 32.90 30.15
C GLU A 470 26.74 32.35 30.27
N GLU A 471 27.04 31.21 29.63
CA GLU A 471 28.34 31.07 28.97
C GLU A 471 28.31 30.04 27.83
N THR A 472 28.83 30.45 26.67
CA THR A 472 28.95 29.63 25.46
C THR A 472 30.14 28.68 25.53
N GLN A 473 30.01 27.43 25.08
CA GLN A 473 31.19 26.64 24.69
C GLN A 473 30.91 25.64 23.55
N TYR A 474 31.69 25.77 22.48
CA TYR A 474 31.79 24.84 21.36
C TYR A 474 32.48 23.54 21.81
N LEU A 475 32.05 22.38 21.30
CA LEU A 475 32.88 21.17 21.31
C LEU A 475 32.79 20.35 20.01
N LYS A 476 33.97 19.99 19.51
CA LYS A 476 34.23 19.32 18.23
C LYS A 476 33.75 17.87 18.25
N VAL A 477 33.25 17.38 17.12
CA VAL A 477 33.22 15.95 16.80
C VAL A 477 34.38 15.65 15.83
N HIS A 478 35.36 14.87 16.29
CA HIS A 478 36.48 14.43 15.46
C HIS A 478 36.14 13.15 14.71
N SER A 479 36.21 13.20 13.38
CA SER A 479 36.32 12.03 12.51
C SER A 479 37.74 11.45 12.58
N ASN A 480 37.87 10.14 12.81
CA ASN A 480 39.13 9.42 12.58
C ASN A 480 38.83 8.14 11.78
N LEU A 481 39.02 8.22 10.47
CA LEU A 481 39.25 7.06 9.62
C LEU A 481 40.74 6.70 9.72
N VAL A 482 41.09 5.42 9.87
CA VAL A 482 42.47 4.96 9.73
C VAL A 482 42.61 4.23 8.40
N VAL A 483 43.53 4.70 7.57
CA VAL A 483 43.94 4.10 6.29
C VAL A 483 45.41 3.70 6.40
N SER A 484 45.75 2.55 5.82
CA SER A 484 47.10 2.19 5.37
C SER A 484 46.94 1.78 3.91
N ASN A 485 47.33 2.63 2.95
CA ASN A 485 48.67 2.69 2.31
C ASN A 485 49.07 1.32 1.71
N VAL A 486 49.45 1.24 0.43
CA VAL A 486 50.72 1.78 -0.09
C VAL A 486 50.68 2.00 -1.63
N GLU A 487 51.35 3.07 -2.09
CA GLU A 487 51.92 3.43 -3.43
C GLU A 487 51.14 3.12 -4.73
N LEU A 488 50.78 4.08 -5.62
CA LEU A 488 51.53 5.12 -6.37
C LEU A 488 52.43 4.61 -7.51
N GLU A 489 52.00 4.82 -8.76
CA GLU A 489 52.90 5.32 -9.82
C GLU A 489 52.14 6.10 -10.93
N THR A 490 52.87 6.96 -11.61
CA THR A 490 52.47 8.23 -12.27
C THR A 490 51.80 8.17 -13.65
N TYR A 491 51.02 9.23 -13.94
CA TYR A 491 50.71 9.90 -15.23
C TYR A 491 51.62 9.55 -16.45
N ILE A 492 51.11 9.55 -17.70
CA ILE A 492 50.89 10.73 -18.58
C ILE A 492 49.91 10.38 -19.76
N PRO A 493 49.14 11.34 -20.34
CA PRO A 493 48.02 11.05 -21.26
C PRO A 493 48.33 11.12 -22.76
N CYS A 494 47.42 10.64 -23.63
CA CYS A 494 47.47 10.85 -25.09
C CYS A 494 46.09 11.00 -25.78
N SER A 495 46.13 11.70 -26.92
CA SER A 495 45.11 12.44 -27.69
C SER A 495 44.07 11.61 -28.49
N PRO A 496 43.05 12.25 -29.14
CA PRO A 496 41.91 11.57 -29.78
C PRO A 496 42.07 11.36 -31.31
N PRO A 497 41.23 10.50 -31.95
CA PRO A 497 41.22 10.31 -33.40
C PRO A 497 40.13 11.10 -34.16
N LYS A 498 40.49 11.50 -35.39
CA LYS A 498 39.74 12.19 -36.44
C LYS A 498 40.38 11.82 -37.79
N MET A 499 39.73 11.81 -38.96
CA MET A 499 38.31 11.97 -39.37
C MET A 499 38.20 11.62 -40.88
N ILE A 500 36.99 11.30 -41.38
CA ILE A 500 36.54 11.58 -42.79
C ILE A 500 37.21 10.71 -43.91
N PRO A 501 36.69 10.53 -45.18
CA PRO A 501 35.38 10.85 -45.84
C PRO A 501 34.66 9.68 -46.62
N THR A 502 33.42 9.93 -47.11
CA THR A 502 32.75 9.46 -48.38
C THR A 502 32.58 7.94 -48.71
N ASP A 503 31.57 7.45 -49.44
CA ASP A 503 30.48 8.08 -50.22
C ASP A 503 29.23 7.17 -50.43
N ALA A 504 28.12 7.81 -50.83
CA ALA A 504 26.88 7.33 -51.52
C ALA A 504 26.32 5.89 -51.42
N VAL A 505 25.00 5.78 -51.17
CA VAL A 505 23.95 5.28 -52.11
C VAL A 505 22.55 5.61 -51.57
N GLN A 506 21.60 5.96 -52.45
CA GLN A 506 20.20 6.28 -52.14
C GLN A 506 19.32 5.01 -52.05
N THR A 507 18.27 5.06 -51.24
CA THR A 507 16.94 4.54 -51.63
C THR A 507 15.84 5.21 -50.80
N ASP A 508 14.81 5.69 -51.49
CA ASP A 508 13.49 6.01 -50.90
C ASP A 508 12.88 4.77 -50.24
N GLU A 509 12.07 4.98 -49.19
CA GLU A 509 10.66 4.59 -49.32
C GLU A 509 9.74 5.28 -48.29
N THR A 510 8.64 5.83 -48.80
CA THR A 510 7.59 6.51 -48.05
C THR A 510 6.53 5.51 -47.62
N TRP A 511 6.14 5.47 -46.34
CA TRP A 511 4.94 4.73 -45.92
C TRP A 511 3.89 5.66 -45.29
N ARG A 512 2.70 5.63 -45.90
CA ARG A 512 1.63 6.62 -45.77
C ARG A 512 0.75 6.41 -44.54
N CYS A 513 0.07 7.47 -44.14
CA CYS A 513 -1.10 7.40 -43.27
C CYS A 513 -2.39 6.99 -44.05
N LEU A 514 -3.44 6.68 -43.26
CA LEU A 514 -4.88 6.61 -43.62
C LEU A 514 -5.41 5.30 -44.25
N PRO A 515 -6.73 4.99 -44.11
CA PRO A 515 -7.80 5.79 -43.48
C PRO A 515 -8.60 5.10 -42.34
N LEU A 516 -9.31 5.96 -41.61
CA LEU A 516 -10.50 5.67 -40.81
C LEU A 516 -11.72 5.60 -41.75
N GLU A 517 -12.56 4.56 -41.68
CA GLU A 517 -13.91 4.61 -42.27
C GLU A 517 -15.01 4.16 -41.30
N ASN A 518 -16.11 4.89 -41.44
CA ASN A 518 -17.20 5.13 -40.52
C ASN A 518 -18.40 4.17 -40.67
N ASN A 519 -19.22 4.14 -39.62
CA ASN A 519 -20.68 3.83 -39.62
C ASN A 519 -21.08 2.35 -39.88
N ARG A 520 -22.15 1.80 -39.30
CA ARG A 520 -23.42 2.41 -38.83
C ARG A 520 -23.97 1.80 -37.53
N VAL A 521 -24.83 2.59 -36.88
CA VAL A 521 -25.80 2.22 -35.84
C VAL A 521 -26.93 1.35 -36.42
N ILE A 522 -27.50 0.44 -35.62
CA ILE A 522 -28.94 0.08 -35.55
C ILE A 522 -29.18 -0.78 -34.29
N ASP A 523 -30.41 -0.73 -33.78
CA ASP A 523 -30.82 -0.99 -32.40
C ASP A 523 -31.06 -2.45 -31.98
N ASP A 524 -31.48 -2.59 -30.71
CA ASP A 524 -32.07 -3.74 -30.03
C ASP A 524 -32.97 -4.64 -30.90
N TYR A 525 -33.03 -5.94 -30.56
CA TYR A 525 -34.31 -6.64 -30.36
C TYR A 525 -34.14 -7.92 -29.51
N GLU A 526 -35.01 -8.08 -28.50
CA GLU A 526 -35.35 -9.39 -27.94
C GLU A 526 -36.12 -10.23 -28.97
N LEU A 527 -36.09 -11.56 -28.82
CA LEU A 527 -37.14 -12.57 -29.13
C LEU A 527 -36.49 -13.95 -28.85
N LEU A 528 -36.83 -14.74 -27.83
CA LEU A 528 -38.08 -15.45 -27.51
C LEU A 528 -38.65 -16.34 -28.63
N ILE A 529 -38.90 -17.61 -28.26
CA ILE A 529 -39.79 -18.59 -28.92
C ILE A 529 -39.16 -19.17 -30.23
N GLU A 530 -39.26 -20.46 -30.58
CA GLU A 530 -40.24 -21.50 -30.25
C GLU A 530 -39.64 -22.92 -30.13
N SER A 531 -40.39 -23.80 -29.46
CA SER A 531 -40.22 -25.26 -29.47
C SER A 531 -40.83 -25.94 -30.69
N ASN A 532 -40.26 -27.05 -31.18
CA ASN A 532 -40.93 -28.21 -31.82
C ASN A 532 -39.84 -29.21 -32.33
N SER A 533 -40.04 -30.52 -32.52
CA SER A 533 -40.92 -31.55 -31.93
C SER A 533 -40.57 -32.90 -32.60
N ALA A 534 -40.86 -34.06 -31.98
CA ALA A 534 -40.77 -35.44 -32.55
C ALA A 534 -39.33 -36.00 -32.81
N SER A 535 -39.02 -37.31 -32.73
CA SER A 535 -39.80 -38.49 -32.26
C SER A 535 -38.92 -39.74 -31.99
N ASN A 536 -39.21 -40.45 -30.89
CA ASN A 536 -39.16 -41.91 -30.59
C ASN A 536 -38.25 -42.91 -31.37
N SER A 537 -37.38 -43.62 -30.63
CA SER A 537 -37.31 -45.12 -30.47
C SER A 537 -36.18 -45.48 -29.47
N ILE A 538 -36.39 -46.21 -28.35
CA ILE A 538 -36.41 -47.69 -28.17
C ILE A 538 -35.12 -48.33 -28.79
N THR A 539 -34.17 -48.98 -28.08
CA THR A 539 -34.27 -50.11 -27.12
C THR A 539 -32.96 -50.36 -26.30
N GLU A 540 -33.10 -50.99 -25.12
CA GLU A 540 -32.21 -51.92 -24.36
C GLU A 540 -30.65 -51.91 -24.36
N ASN A 541 -30.09 -51.76 -23.15
CA ASN A 541 -29.01 -52.54 -22.48
C ASN A 541 -27.95 -53.33 -23.29
N THR A 542 -26.65 -53.07 -23.05
CA THR A 542 -25.75 -53.96 -22.25
C THR A 542 -24.34 -53.40 -21.98
N ARG A 543 -23.58 -54.14 -21.16
CA ARG A 543 -22.30 -53.86 -20.46
C ARG A 543 -21.10 -53.39 -21.31
N ILE A 544 -20.28 -52.55 -20.66
CA ILE A 544 -18.81 -52.64 -20.49
C ILE A 544 -18.00 -53.22 -21.67
N GLU A 545 -17.19 -52.38 -22.30
CA GLU A 545 -15.74 -52.66 -22.44
C GLU A 545 -14.93 -51.37 -22.66
N ILE A 546 -13.62 -51.43 -22.39
CA ILE A 546 -12.69 -50.30 -22.44
C ILE A 546 -11.79 -50.46 -23.67
N SER A 547 -11.72 -49.44 -24.52
CA SER A 547 -10.60 -49.27 -25.44
C SER A 547 -10.29 -47.78 -25.64
N TYR A 548 -9.04 -47.41 -25.40
CA TYR A 548 -8.47 -46.16 -25.89
C TYR A 548 -8.16 -46.35 -27.37
N GLU A 549 -8.52 -45.39 -28.23
CA GLU A 549 -7.57 -44.62 -29.03
C GLU A 549 -8.23 -43.60 -29.99
N ASN A 550 -7.44 -42.57 -30.34
CA ASN A 550 -7.55 -41.73 -31.54
C ASN A 550 -8.85 -40.92 -31.76
N PHE A 551 -8.86 -39.69 -31.22
CA PHE A 551 -9.42 -38.55 -31.95
C PHE A 551 -8.39 -37.42 -32.06
N GLN A 552 -8.26 -36.87 -33.26
CA GLN A 552 -7.17 -36.00 -33.66
C GLN A 552 -7.32 -34.59 -33.08
N VAL A 553 -6.19 -34.00 -32.70
CA VAL A 553 -6.09 -32.61 -32.26
C VAL A 553 -6.26 -31.70 -33.49
N ILE A 554 -7.33 -30.90 -33.50
CA ILE A 554 -7.37 -29.66 -34.30
C ILE A 554 -6.82 -28.56 -33.41
N ASP A 555 -5.63 -28.09 -33.76
CA ASP A 555 -4.82 -27.18 -32.96
C ASP A 555 -5.31 -25.73 -33.13
N ILE A 556 -5.99 -25.19 -32.11
CA ILE A 556 -6.24 -23.75 -31.99
C ILE A 556 -5.35 -23.23 -30.87
N ALA A 557 -4.17 -22.76 -31.27
CA ALA A 557 -3.12 -22.30 -30.37
C ALA A 557 -3.45 -20.95 -29.69
N GLU A 558 -4.30 -20.97 -28.67
CA GLU A 558 -4.29 -19.90 -27.66
C GLU A 558 -2.95 -19.93 -26.90
N LYS A 559 -2.04 -19.01 -27.25
CA LYS A 559 -0.78 -18.78 -26.52
C LYS A 559 -1.05 -18.25 -25.10
N ARG A 560 -1.40 -19.16 -24.19
CA ARG A 560 -1.42 -18.91 -22.75
C ARG A 560 0.01 -18.87 -22.23
N SER A 561 0.50 -17.69 -21.87
CA SER A 561 1.81 -17.53 -21.24
C SER A 561 1.82 -18.21 -19.86
N MET A 562 2.35 -19.43 -19.77
CA MET A 562 2.59 -20.07 -18.47
C MET A 562 3.69 -19.32 -17.73
N LEU A 563 3.38 -18.84 -16.53
CA LEU A 563 4.36 -18.22 -15.65
C LEU A 563 5.31 -19.28 -15.09
N PRO A 564 6.60 -18.95 -14.91
CA PRO A 564 7.57 -19.90 -14.37
C PRO A 564 7.23 -20.26 -12.93
N VAL A 565 7.09 -21.55 -12.66
CA VAL A 565 7.03 -22.11 -11.29
C VAL A 565 8.45 -22.08 -10.72
N LYS A 566 8.63 -21.47 -9.54
CA LYS A 566 9.96 -21.30 -8.94
C LYS A 566 10.36 -22.56 -8.16
N TYR A 567 11.08 -23.48 -8.81
CA TYR A 567 11.68 -24.64 -8.13
C TYR A 567 12.82 -24.20 -7.20
N LYS A 568 12.73 -24.54 -5.91
CA LYS A 568 13.90 -24.62 -5.02
C LYS A 568 14.58 -25.97 -5.21
N SER A 569 15.90 -25.98 -5.43
CA SER A 569 16.72 -27.20 -5.32
C SER A 569 16.69 -27.73 -3.88
N VAL A 570 16.65 -29.06 -3.73
CA VAL A 570 16.78 -29.71 -2.42
C VAL A 570 18.25 -29.93 -2.13
N ASP A 571 18.94 -28.86 -1.74
CA ASP A 571 20.37 -28.91 -1.45
C ASP A 571 20.63 -29.54 -0.07
N THR A 572 21.28 -30.70 -0.10
CA THR A 572 21.42 -31.58 1.07
C THR A 572 22.67 -31.21 1.88
N TYR A 573 22.61 -30.12 2.66
CA TYR A 573 23.73 -29.70 3.50
C TYR A 573 23.59 -30.14 4.96
N LYS A 574 24.59 -30.91 5.43
CA LYS A 574 24.78 -31.28 6.85
C LYS A 574 25.54 -30.18 7.59
N SER A 575 24.84 -29.21 8.17
CA SER A 575 25.36 -28.40 9.28
C SER A 575 24.21 -27.71 10.02
N GLN A 576 24.38 -27.44 11.32
CA GLN A 576 23.45 -26.58 12.06
C GLN A 576 23.69 -25.13 11.62
N SER A 577 22.86 -24.62 10.71
CA SER A 577 22.89 -23.23 10.28
C SER A 577 21.53 -22.56 10.53
N PHE A 578 21.57 -21.28 10.93
CA PHE A 578 20.40 -20.42 10.87
C PHE A 578 20.05 -20.21 9.40
N CYS A 579 19.07 -20.97 8.90
CA CYS A 579 18.59 -20.85 7.53
C CYS A 579 17.59 -19.69 7.46
N SER A 580 18.08 -18.49 7.13
CA SER A 580 17.24 -17.32 6.85
C SER A 580 16.51 -17.51 5.51
N SER A 581 15.37 -18.19 5.56
CA SER A 581 14.44 -18.28 4.44
C SER A 581 13.71 -16.94 4.25
N SER A 582 13.47 -16.54 3.00
CA SER A 582 12.60 -15.41 2.69
C SER A 582 11.50 -15.80 1.70
N ILE A 583 10.38 -15.07 1.73
CA ILE A 583 9.45 -14.98 0.60
C ILE A 583 10.08 -14.00 -0.39
N PRO A 584 10.47 -14.44 -1.60
CA PRO A 584 11.02 -13.54 -2.60
C PRO A 584 9.99 -12.50 -3.05
N ALA A 585 10.49 -11.33 -3.44
CA ALA A 585 9.69 -10.34 -4.18
C ALA A 585 9.04 -11.00 -5.41
N GLY A 586 7.82 -10.55 -5.74
CA GLY A 586 7.08 -10.98 -6.92
C GLY A 586 6.30 -12.29 -6.77
N CYS A 587 6.29 -12.91 -5.59
CA CYS A 587 5.54 -14.14 -5.36
C CYS A 587 4.02 -13.93 -5.41
N VAL A 588 3.37 -14.61 -6.35
CA VAL A 588 1.93 -14.58 -6.60
C VAL A 588 1.34 -16.00 -6.67
N LEU A 589 0.04 -16.11 -6.45
CA LEU A 589 -0.74 -17.34 -6.62
C LEU A 589 -1.96 -17.09 -7.52
N PRO A 590 -2.54 -18.14 -8.13
CA PRO A 590 -3.79 -18.01 -8.86
C PRO A 590 -4.96 -17.67 -7.92
N VAL A 591 -5.84 -16.76 -8.33
CA VAL A 591 -7.01 -16.37 -7.52
C VAL A 591 -8.05 -17.48 -7.39
N GLY A 592 -8.99 -17.30 -6.45
CA GLY A 592 -10.13 -18.19 -6.27
C GLY A 592 -10.13 -18.97 -4.96
N GLY A 593 -9.42 -18.47 -3.94
CA GLY A 593 -9.27 -19.15 -2.65
C GLY A 593 -8.11 -20.16 -2.60
N SER A 594 -7.19 -20.11 -3.58
CA SER A 594 -6.09 -21.07 -3.72
C SER A 594 -5.16 -21.04 -2.52
N PHE A 595 -4.75 -19.84 -2.06
CA PHE A 595 -3.93 -19.69 -0.85
C PHE A 595 -4.60 -20.32 0.39
N GLU A 596 -5.88 -20.04 0.59
CA GLU A 596 -6.65 -20.54 1.74
C GLU A 596 -6.81 -22.08 1.71
N ILE A 597 -7.02 -22.67 0.53
CA ILE A 597 -7.12 -24.14 0.35
C ILE A 597 -5.75 -24.81 0.54
N LEU A 598 -4.68 -24.24 -0.03
CA LEU A 598 -3.30 -24.72 0.15
C LEU A 598 -2.89 -24.71 1.63
N LEU A 599 -3.06 -23.57 2.29
CA LEU A 599 -2.69 -23.42 3.69
C LEU A 599 -3.54 -24.32 4.60
N HIS A 600 -4.84 -24.46 4.34
CA HIS A 600 -5.70 -25.44 5.02
C HIS A 600 -5.15 -26.87 4.92
N TYR A 601 -4.81 -27.33 3.71
CA TYR A 601 -4.30 -28.69 3.48
C TYR A 601 -2.97 -28.95 4.22
N TYR A 602 -2.01 -28.03 4.11
CA TYR A 602 -0.72 -28.18 4.77
C TYR A 602 -0.81 -28.07 6.29
N LEU A 603 -1.68 -27.20 6.83
CA LEU A 603 -1.93 -27.12 8.27
C LEU A 603 -2.55 -28.40 8.84
N LEU A 604 -3.51 -29.02 8.15
CA LEU A 604 -4.07 -30.29 8.59
C LEU A 604 -3.03 -31.43 8.54
N ASN A 605 -2.14 -31.42 7.55
CA ASN A 605 -1.06 -32.42 7.46
C ASN A 605 0.05 -32.18 8.50
N TYR A 606 0.34 -30.93 8.84
CA TYR A 606 1.21 -30.58 9.98
C TYR A 606 0.59 -31.03 11.31
N ALA A 607 -0.70 -30.74 11.53
CA ALA A 607 -1.44 -31.14 12.73
C ALA A 607 -1.64 -32.66 12.92
N LYS A 608 -1.35 -33.48 11.90
CA LYS A 608 -1.25 -34.96 12.02
C LYS A 608 0.14 -35.43 12.46
N LYS A 609 1.18 -34.63 12.24
CA LYS A 609 2.59 -34.95 12.53
C LYS A 609 3.10 -34.32 13.83
N CYS A 610 2.50 -33.22 14.27
CA CYS A 610 2.85 -32.56 15.52
C CYS A 610 2.47 -33.42 16.73
N GLN A 611 3.25 -33.31 17.81
CA GLN A 611 3.03 -33.96 19.11
C GLN A 611 2.43 -33.02 20.17
N GLN A 612 2.55 -31.69 20.00
CA GLN A 612 2.04 -30.72 20.96
C GLN A 612 0.54 -30.44 20.74
N LEU A 613 -0.28 -30.72 21.75
CA LEU A 613 -1.73 -30.55 21.68
C LEU A 613 -2.15 -29.12 21.33
N ASP A 614 -1.53 -28.12 21.97
CA ASP A 614 -1.86 -26.70 21.77
C ASP A 614 -1.64 -26.28 20.29
N GLU A 615 -0.54 -26.71 19.66
CA GLU A 615 -0.24 -26.47 18.26
C GLU A 615 -1.20 -27.19 17.30
N ILE A 616 -1.58 -28.44 17.61
CA ILE A 616 -2.54 -29.23 16.83
C ILE A 616 -3.91 -28.54 16.81
N ILE A 617 -4.38 -28.03 17.96
CA ILE A 617 -5.70 -27.39 18.08
C ILE A 617 -5.71 -26.07 17.32
N VAL A 618 -4.70 -25.21 17.54
CA VAL A 618 -4.58 -23.93 16.83
C VAL A 618 -4.44 -24.13 15.32
N SER A 619 -3.63 -25.10 14.89
CA SER A 619 -3.48 -25.41 13.45
C SER A 619 -4.80 -25.88 12.83
N LYS A 620 -5.57 -26.75 13.50
CA LYS A 620 -6.89 -27.20 13.03
C LYS A 620 -7.93 -26.07 13.03
N LEU A 621 -7.93 -25.21 14.05
CA LEU A 621 -8.78 -24.03 14.15
C LEU A 621 -8.54 -23.08 12.96
N ILE A 622 -7.28 -22.70 12.74
CA ILE A 622 -6.87 -21.80 11.64
C ILE A 622 -7.19 -22.44 10.29
N ALA A 623 -6.85 -23.72 10.08
CA ALA A 623 -7.18 -24.45 8.87
C ALA A 623 -8.68 -24.40 8.57
N ASN A 624 -9.53 -24.71 9.55
CA ASN A 624 -10.98 -24.74 9.35
C ASN A 624 -11.56 -23.35 9.06
N ALA A 625 -11.02 -22.30 9.70
CA ALA A 625 -11.45 -20.92 9.49
C ALA A 625 -11.07 -20.37 8.10
N LEU A 626 -9.90 -20.76 7.56
CA LEU A 626 -9.44 -20.35 6.21
C LEU A 626 -10.45 -20.70 5.11
N LEU A 627 -11.13 -21.85 5.22
CA LEU A 627 -12.14 -22.28 4.25
C LEU A 627 -13.40 -21.39 4.23
N GLY A 628 -13.57 -20.44 5.16
CA GLY A 628 -14.66 -19.46 5.11
C GLY A 628 -14.65 -18.61 3.84
N ILE A 629 -13.46 -18.20 3.39
CA ILE A 629 -13.28 -17.35 2.20
C ILE A 629 -13.75 -18.05 0.91
N PRO A 630 -13.22 -19.24 0.53
CA PRO A 630 -13.69 -19.93 -0.67
C PRO A 630 -15.16 -20.37 -0.55
N LYS A 631 -15.66 -20.75 0.64
CA LYS A 631 -17.09 -21.08 0.83
C LYS A 631 -18.00 -19.92 0.46
N ILE A 632 -17.65 -18.67 0.82
CA ILE A 632 -18.41 -17.48 0.42
C ILE A 632 -18.25 -17.21 -1.08
N LEU A 633 -17.02 -17.28 -1.62
CA LEU A 633 -16.72 -16.99 -3.03
C LEU A 633 -17.46 -17.93 -4.00
N TYR A 634 -17.59 -19.21 -3.65
CA TYR A 634 -18.28 -20.21 -4.47
C TYR A 634 -19.76 -20.41 -4.09
N LYS A 635 -20.28 -19.73 -3.05
CA LYS A 635 -21.70 -19.77 -2.66
C LYS A 635 -22.70 -19.50 -3.81
N PRO A 636 -22.46 -18.58 -4.77
CA PRO A 636 -23.38 -18.39 -5.90
C PRO A 636 -23.22 -19.45 -7.00
N LYS A 637 -22.15 -20.25 -7.01
CA LYS A 637 -21.87 -21.23 -8.09
C LYS A 637 -22.50 -22.60 -7.78
N LYS A 638 -23.14 -23.19 -8.80
CA LYS A 638 -23.78 -24.51 -8.75
C LYS A 638 -23.05 -25.52 -9.65
N GLY A 639 -23.36 -26.81 -9.49
CA GLY A 639 -22.74 -27.89 -10.27
C GLY A 639 -21.22 -27.88 -10.17
N ASN A 640 -20.53 -28.17 -11.28
CA ASN A 640 -19.07 -28.33 -11.44
C ASN A 640 -18.18 -27.18 -10.91
N HIS A 641 -18.76 -26.04 -10.53
CA HIS A 641 -18.06 -24.89 -9.96
C HIS A 641 -18.42 -24.61 -8.49
N SER A 642 -19.15 -25.52 -7.85
CA SER A 642 -19.49 -25.47 -6.42
C SER A 642 -18.26 -25.69 -5.53
N PHE A 643 -18.27 -25.14 -4.31
CA PHE A 643 -17.15 -25.26 -3.37
C PHE A 643 -16.67 -26.71 -3.15
N PRO A 644 -17.54 -27.72 -2.89
CA PRO A 644 -17.07 -29.08 -2.63
C PRO A 644 -16.30 -29.70 -3.79
N GLN A 645 -16.74 -29.46 -5.03
CA GLN A 645 -16.10 -30.04 -6.22
C GLN A 645 -14.80 -29.32 -6.58
N ILE A 646 -14.73 -28.00 -6.43
CA ILE A 646 -13.47 -27.25 -6.56
C ILE A 646 -12.46 -27.70 -5.49
N TYR A 647 -12.92 -27.87 -4.25
CA TYR A 647 -12.08 -28.35 -3.14
C TYR A 647 -11.59 -29.79 -3.34
N LEU A 648 -12.45 -30.70 -3.81
CA LEU A 648 -12.06 -32.08 -4.15
C LEU A 648 -11.04 -32.14 -5.29
N ARG A 649 -11.22 -31.35 -6.36
CA ARG A 649 -10.23 -31.23 -7.44
C ARG A 649 -8.89 -30.73 -6.91
N ALA A 650 -8.92 -29.68 -6.06
CA ALA A 650 -7.71 -29.16 -5.44
C ALA A 650 -7.00 -30.21 -4.58
N LEU A 651 -7.73 -30.97 -3.74
CA LEU A 651 -7.15 -32.06 -2.95
C LEU A 651 -6.51 -33.14 -3.83
N HIS A 652 -7.16 -33.55 -4.93
CA HIS A 652 -6.61 -34.54 -5.85
C HIS A 652 -5.30 -34.04 -6.48
N THR A 653 -5.28 -32.83 -7.03
CA THR A 653 -4.09 -32.20 -7.61
C THR A 653 -2.95 -32.04 -6.58
N LEU A 654 -3.27 -31.78 -5.31
CA LEU A 654 -2.28 -31.71 -4.22
C LEU A 654 -1.76 -33.07 -3.78
N GLN A 655 -2.56 -34.13 -3.89
CA GLN A 655 -2.11 -35.51 -3.68
C GLN A 655 -1.19 -35.99 -4.81
N THR A 656 -1.42 -35.53 -6.05
CA THR A 656 -0.57 -35.83 -7.21
C THR A 656 0.63 -34.89 -7.39
N ASN A 657 0.90 -34.00 -6.43
CA ASN A 657 1.98 -32.99 -6.46
C ASN A 657 1.98 -32.09 -7.72
N GLN A 658 0.82 -31.87 -8.34
CA GLN A 658 0.67 -30.98 -9.49
C GLN A 658 0.39 -29.52 -9.05
N PRO A 659 0.75 -28.51 -9.87
CA PRO A 659 0.44 -27.12 -9.56
C PRO A 659 -1.07 -26.85 -9.62
N MET A 660 -1.55 -25.98 -8.72
CA MET A 660 -2.96 -25.54 -8.72
C MET A 660 -3.29 -24.74 -9.98
N VAL A 661 -4.16 -25.29 -10.85
CA VAL A 661 -4.77 -24.55 -11.96
C VAL A 661 -6.13 -24.01 -11.50
N SER A 662 -6.26 -22.69 -11.37
CA SER A 662 -7.54 -22.04 -11.03
C SER A 662 -8.50 -22.04 -12.22
N SER A 663 -9.80 -22.12 -11.93
CA SER A 663 -10.87 -21.86 -12.93
C SER A 663 -11.09 -20.35 -13.18
N TRP A 664 -10.35 -19.50 -12.48
CA TRP A 664 -10.38 -18.04 -12.60
C TRP A 664 -9.09 -17.55 -13.25
N ALA A 665 -9.20 -16.66 -14.24
CA ALA A 665 -8.07 -15.85 -14.69
C ALA A 665 -7.83 -14.72 -13.67
N GLY A 666 -6.59 -14.61 -13.19
CA GLY A 666 -6.17 -13.58 -12.24
C GLY A 666 -5.14 -14.09 -11.23
N LEU A 667 -4.36 -13.15 -10.68
CA LEU A 667 -3.31 -13.43 -9.69
C LEU A 667 -3.58 -12.69 -8.37
N GLU A 668 -3.09 -13.24 -7.26
CA GLU A 668 -3.12 -12.62 -5.93
C GLU A 668 -1.72 -12.62 -5.30
N SER A 669 -1.40 -11.56 -4.53
CA SER A 669 -0.13 -11.39 -3.84
C SER A 669 0.00 -12.33 -2.63
N VAL A 670 1.04 -13.16 -2.61
CA VAL A 670 1.32 -14.08 -1.48
C VAL A 670 1.65 -13.30 -0.22
N ILE A 671 2.48 -12.27 -0.33
CA ILE A 671 2.88 -11.44 0.83
C ILE A 671 1.67 -10.66 1.38
N GLY A 672 0.73 -10.25 0.52
CA GLY A 672 -0.55 -9.68 0.95
C GLY A 672 -1.37 -10.66 1.81
N LYS A 673 -1.47 -11.93 1.40
CA LYS A 673 -2.14 -13.00 2.15
C LYS A 673 -1.43 -13.35 3.47
N TYR A 674 -0.10 -13.37 3.48
CA TYR A 674 0.69 -13.55 4.70
C TYR A 674 0.45 -12.41 5.71
N TYR A 675 0.49 -11.15 5.25
CA TYR A 675 0.17 -10.01 6.11
C TYR A 675 -1.29 -10.00 6.58
N LEU A 676 -2.23 -10.49 5.77
CA LEU A 676 -3.62 -10.64 6.17
C LEU A 676 -3.75 -11.65 7.32
N LEU A 677 -3.15 -12.84 7.19
CA LEU A 677 -3.20 -13.87 8.21
C LEU A 677 -2.63 -13.36 9.55
N THR A 678 -1.42 -12.79 9.50
CA THR A 678 -0.74 -12.25 10.68
C THR A 678 -1.51 -11.09 11.32
N SER A 679 -2.09 -10.18 10.53
CA SER A 679 -2.89 -9.06 11.05
C SER A 679 -4.20 -9.52 11.71
N VAL A 680 -4.86 -10.55 11.16
CA VAL A 680 -6.05 -11.15 11.76
C VAL A 680 -5.73 -11.88 13.05
N LEU A 681 -4.65 -12.67 13.08
CA LEU A 681 -4.19 -13.35 14.29
C LEU A 681 -3.85 -12.33 15.40
N GLN A 682 -3.12 -11.26 15.09
CA GLN A 682 -2.83 -10.19 16.04
C GLN A 682 -4.09 -9.47 16.54
N CYS A 683 -5.10 -9.27 15.69
CA CYS A 683 -6.39 -8.69 16.10
C CYS A 683 -7.15 -9.64 17.03
N LEU A 684 -7.18 -10.94 16.71
CA LEU A 684 -7.78 -11.96 17.57
C LEU A 684 -7.09 -12.02 18.93
N THR A 685 -5.75 -12.09 18.97
CA THR A 685 -4.94 -12.03 20.20
C THR A 685 -5.32 -10.81 21.06
N LYS A 686 -5.40 -9.61 20.46
CA LYS A 686 -5.83 -8.39 21.18
C LYS A 686 -7.25 -8.51 21.76
N ILE A 687 -8.19 -9.10 21.02
CA ILE A 687 -9.57 -9.30 21.49
C ILE A 687 -9.62 -10.33 22.64
N LEU A 688 -8.85 -11.43 22.53
CA LEU A 688 -8.76 -12.48 23.55
C LEU A 688 -8.06 -12.05 24.83
N THR A 689 -7.28 -10.95 24.80
CA THR A 689 -6.68 -10.35 26.01
C THR A 689 -7.61 -9.36 26.74
N ILE A 690 -8.86 -9.15 26.29
CA ILE A 690 -9.81 -8.24 26.93
C ILE A 690 -10.76 -9.05 27.84
N ASP A 691 -10.45 -9.08 29.13
CA ASP A 691 -11.27 -9.79 30.14
C ASP A 691 -12.52 -8.99 30.56
N LEU A 692 -12.47 -7.64 30.51
CA LEU A 692 -13.54 -6.77 30.98
C LEU A 692 -13.66 -5.48 30.13
N VAL A 693 -14.89 -5.08 29.81
CA VAL A 693 -15.21 -3.83 29.12
C VAL A 693 -16.04 -2.95 30.04
N ILE A 694 -15.46 -1.86 30.54
CA ILE A 694 -16.12 -0.89 31.43
C ILE A 694 -16.57 0.32 30.60
N ASN A 695 -17.86 0.65 30.63
CA ASN A 695 -18.39 1.86 30.00
C ASN A 695 -18.54 2.98 31.03
N ILE A 696 -17.61 3.93 31.05
CA ILE A 696 -17.64 5.07 31.97
C ILE A 696 -18.36 6.24 31.29
N LYS A 697 -19.67 6.36 31.52
CA LYS A 697 -20.42 7.58 31.19
C LYS A 697 -20.08 8.67 32.22
N ARG A 698 -18.99 9.42 32.01
CA ARG A 698 -18.83 10.71 32.68
C ARG A 698 -19.98 11.61 32.21
N GLN A 699 -20.85 12.03 33.13
CA GLN A 699 -21.70 13.19 32.86
C GLN A 699 -20.78 14.39 32.59
N PRO A 700 -21.14 15.28 31.65
CA PRO A 700 -20.40 16.54 31.51
C PRO A 700 -20.44 17.24 32.88
N GLN A 701 -19.29 17.76 33.33
CA GLN A 701 -19.30 18.66 34.47
C GLN A 701 -20.24 19.81 34.13
N LYS A 702 -21.25 20.03 34.97
CA LYS A 702 -21.90 21.34 35.00
C LYS A 702 -20.81 22.32 35.40
N ASN A 703 -20.35 23.13 34.46
CA ASN A 703 -19.76 24.41 34.83
C ASN A 703 -20.86 25.17 35.57
N SER A 704 -20.74 25.23 36.90
CA SER A 704 -21.54 26.13 37.73
C SER A 704 -20.89 27.51 37.69
N ASP A 705 -20.82 28.08 36.49
CA ASP A 705 -20.60 29.51 36.33
C ASP A 705 -21.94 30.14 36.75
N GLN A 706 -21.95 30.72 37.96
CA GLN A 706 -23.11 31.44 38.47
C GLN A 706 -23.15 32.80 37.76
N ASP A 707 -23.92 32.90 36.68
CA ASP A 707 -24.32 34.18 36.13
C ASP A 707 -25.23 34.89 37.15
N SER A 708 -24.62 35.75 37.97
CA SER A 708 -25.32 36.66 38.87
C SER A 708 -25.68 37.96 38.15
N GLU A 709 -26.64 37.90 37.24
CA GLU A 709 -27.36 39.07 36.71
C GLU A 709 -28.82 39.03 37.19
N ASP A 710 -29.09 39.58 38.38
CA ASP A 710 -30.46 39.88 38.83
C ASP A 710 -30.49 40.83 40.07
N GLU A 711 -29.87 42.01 39.96
CA GLU A 711 -30.11 43.14 40.91
C GLU A 711 -30.22 44.49 40.16
N LEU A 712 -31.36 44.74 39.51
CA LEU A 712 -31.77 46.08 39.05
C LEU A 712 -33.29 46.33 39.24
N GLN A 713 -33.76 46.18 40.48
CA GLN A 713 -35.02 46.80 40.95
C GLN A 713 -34.92 47.25 42.42
N HIS A 714 -34.36 48.44 42.67
CA HIS A 714 -35.05 49.54 43.38
C HIS A 714 -34.21 50.83 43.49
#